data_AF-A0A1B1SBZ3-F1
#
_entry.id   AF-A0A1B1SBZ3-F1
#
_cell.length_a   1.000
_cell.length_b   1.000
_cell.length_c   1.000
_cell.angle_alpha   90.00
_cell.angle_beta   90.00
_cell.angle_gamma   90.00
#
_symmetry.space_group_name_H-M   'P 1'
#
loop_
_entity.id
_entity.type
_entity.pdbx_description
1 polymer ?
#
loop_
_entity_poly.entity_id
_entity_poly.type
_entity_poly.pdbx_seq_one_letter_code
_entity_poly.pdbx_strand_id
1 'polypeptide(L)'
;MTPDRDKKYTFPAREIEVNRESGKLFFNISAFGRTYRVPAYNFQRDSLPESITCVLRDDGKMEQDLDTILPQFYTVGEDYAFCVLSGLQSGGYKVRDDINGFTFPLTDFGRRRLQRFKRIVCRVNGIADGMLQLSLVDYEKERATTVGITPGQIAMLDPEGSMTGEWIISFMRSHKVLGEALSLCENSDPRWVIAALEGVERNFAQWLNPKKGCRPDIYMQRKLRWLERYIAIATGVLERGSVLGAFPASSHEGIQARLARIITHAGDYREAIWLLLDGREQAFIDDAIDTLKLSGYLYQPERRMRVLMSLFTLRTEYLRRYVSDIFDIIRDRHAQPRFAKLYSKAFIEMLDIFINNESKIVAAIDKASVREMIVALALQLLLTSGRDFSSWNLYRAMLYRYASMLIDKRSSELIDKAFCTLLGENEDAIEFGWNDLDDVSLLCSTRLLRPVQHRGIPVQGVYESSSAIIRLRDGIITIAHSDHAALRNVLPSDMFAPRKVQVLLNEKLPEKTGSDINDLSRLHTIWDTVQDTLLTPRKTNTHKADTTSRTVLPEVGQSVLVRIAGAMPDNPHNFLCCVEEPGYTGQGTINTFDIVIYPLAAKAEDFVDFDSGRPFLLKATVEEVDYATGMMRFSMRKGIRELTIRMASEARDSKEECRTYLYDYRSATNQWFGVTDSGFPVVFKAPREELMANEVVYTRIEYINSRPDNKLFINGRFIDTEDKDDNLFRFKRNAFYYLLKRYAGGALYSPAPGADTDEMVAAPTEPEVYLQPDEVRELIRLVDSVASMRHTDYVPTYNHLALARLLSAILDDTFLREVYSVKMSLVEALWSFAAVGWIDRETFDALDRRASMLAQSDPDTRRRLMILRVLSRLDTPWQESGALVDAASSGDNTTIGALARLVMSYNFLRGIEVYEARQTLKREIYRLLDLPMPDTLHTRVAQEEDIYHEFKTSLIYPPERDRHMTADPRLQVADIMKGIDAMLNQKGGTLFIGVNNNGQPVGLHSDFVYLNGGIDDYDIQDVKDKFRLMLDNGMRRHFGAAPEGVVLYPDYVKPEFDFIDGQWVCRIDVRPAPVIIPMTDGTVYVRGINGKGEPLTSKEIKALKAAR
;
A
#
# COMPACT_ATOMS: atom_id res chain seq x y z
N MET A 1 -6.81 44.03 -22.43
CA MET A 1 -7.22 43.06 -23.47
C MET A 1 -7.61 41.78 -22.77
N THR A 2 -8.86 41.36 -22.88
CA THR A 2 -9.32 40.03 -22.45
C THR A 2 -8.77 38.99 -23.44
N PRO A 3 -8.08 37.93 -22.98
CA PRO A 3 -7.55 36.91 -23.89
C PRO A 3 -8.67 36.10 -24.55
N ASP A 4 -8.53 35.82 -25.84
CA ASP A 4 -9.35 34.85 -26.58
C ASP A 4 -8.99 33.44 -26.10
N ARG A 5 -10.00 32.63 -25.80
CA ARG A 5 -9.89 31.21 -25.40
C ARG A 5 -9.49 30.35 -26.61
N ASP A 6 -8.73 29.28 -26.36
CA ASP A 6 -8.19 28.34 -27.37
C ASP A 6 -7.27 28.95 -28.45
N LYS A 7 -6.83 30.19 -28.26
CA LYS A 7 -5.88 30.85 -29.16
C LYS A 7 -4.44 30.56 -28.73
N LYS A 8 -3.57 30.29 -29.71
CA LYS A 8 -2.13 30.08 -29.49
C LYS A 8 -1.44 31.43 -29.27
N TYR A 9 -0.64 31.53 -28.21
CA TYR A 9 0.17 32.69 -27.88
C TYR A 9 1.63 32.27 -27.75
N THR A 10 2.53 32.93 -28.48
CA THR A 10 3.96 32.62 -28.45
C THR A 10 4.72 33.68 -27.66
N PHE A 11 5.51 33.25 -26.67
CA PHE A 11 6.30 34.11 -25.79
C PHE A 11 7.78 33.91 -26.08
N PRO A 12 8.53 34.98 -26.41
CA PRO A 12 9.98 34.91 -26.59
C PRO A 12 10.71 34.84 -25.24
N ALA A 13 11.95 34.34 -25.24
CA ALA A 13 12.79 34.15 -24.04
C ALA A 13 12.85 35.35 -23.07
N ARG A 14 12.79 36.58 -23.59
CA ARG A 14 12.78 37.82 -22.81
C ARG A 14 11.53 38.05 -21.95
N GLU A 15 10.42 37.38 -22.29
CA GLU A 15 9.13 37.44 -21.59
C GLU A 15 8.90 36.20 -20.70
N ILE A 16 9.87 35.29 -20.67
CA ILE A 16 9.86 34.05 -19.89
C ILE A 16 10.76 34.26 -18.67
N GLU A 17 10.15 34.39 -17.50
CA GLU A 17 10.89 34.33 -16.24
C GLU A 17 11.03 32.87 -15.81
N VAL A 18 12.27 32.39 -15.69
CA VAL A 18 12.56 30.99 -15.37
C VAL A 18 12.57 30.81 -13.85
N ASN A 19 11.65 30.00 -13.33
CA ASN A 19 11.63 29.60 -11.92
C ASN A 19 12.08 28.13 -11.79
N ARG A 20 13.06 27.88 -10.90
CA ARG A 20 13.61 26.55 -10.59
C ARG A 20 13.52 26.18 -9.11
N GLU A 21 12.81 26.98 -8.31
CA GLU A 21 12.83 26.92 -6.84
C GLU A 21 12.05 25.75 -6.22
N SER A 22 11.30 24.98 -7.00
CA SER A 22 10.58 23.79 -6.51
C SER A 22 11.22 22.47 -6.98
N GLY A 23 12.49 22.50 -7.41
CA GLY A 23 13.14 21.37 -8.10
C GLY A 23 12.54 21.02 -9.46
N LYS A 24 11.60 21.84 -9.94
CA LYS A 24 10.92 21.70 -11.22
C LYS A 24 11.06 23.03 -11.95
N LEU A 25 11.34 22.93 -13.23
CA LEU A 25 11.45 24.09 -14.10
C LEU A 25 10.04 24.59 -14.47
N PHE A 26 9.77 25.84 -14.17
CA PHE A 26 8.56 26.55 -14.57
C PHE A 26 8.90 27.81 -15.35
N PHE A 27 8.04 28.15 -16.30
CA PHE A 27 8.06 29.40 -17.04
C PHE A 27 6.97 30.32 -16.49
N ASN A 28 7.38 31.40 -15.82
CA ASN A 28 6.49 32.45 -15.38
C ASN A 28 6.32 33.46 -16.53
N ILE A 29 5.10 33.55 -17.04
CA ILE A 29 4.74 34.41 -18.18
C ILE A 29 3.84 35.52 -17.66
N SER A 30 4.33 36.76 -17.67
CA SER A 30 3.51 37.92 -17.31
C SER A 30 2.74 38.42 -18.53
N ALA A 31 1.49 38.00 -18.67
CA ALA A 31 0.61 38.31 -19.79
C ALA A 31 -0.79 38.72 -19.32
N PHE A 32 -1.50 39.57 -20.07
CA PHE A 32 -2.89 39.95 -19.78
C PHE A 32 -3.14 40.53 -18.36
N GLY A 33 -2.12 41.13 -17.73
CA GLY A 33 -2.23 41.69 -16.37
C GLY A 33 -2.20 40.65 -15.25
N ARG A 34 -1.82 39.40 -15.55
CA ARG A 34 -1.59 38.31 -14.60
C ARG A 34 -0.27 37.60 -14.92
N THR A 35 0.29 36.91 -13.94
CA THR A 35 1.44 36.03 -14.16
C THR A 35 0.93 34.60 -14.23
N TYR A 36 1.15 33.95 -15.36
CA TYR A 36 0.81 32.56 -15.60
C TYR A 36 2.04 31.70 -15.37
N ARG A 37 1.90 30.63 -14.58
CA ARG A 37 2.98 29.68 -14.32
C ARG A 37 2.78 28.45 -15.19
N VAL A 38 3.68 28.24 -16.13
CA VAL A 38 3.60 27.17 -17.14
C VAL A 38 4.67 26.10 -16.84
N PRO A 39 4.29 24.82 -16.66
CA PRO A 39 5.27 23.75 -16.39
C PRO A 39 6.17 23.51 -17.60
N ALA A 40 7.47 23.33 -17.37
CA ALA A 40 8.42 22.94 -18.41
C ALA A 40 8.52 21.41 -18.53
N TYR A 41 8.72 20.93 -19.76
CA TYR A 41 8.98 19.52 -20.04
C TYR A 41 10.44 19.15 -19.76
N ASN A 42 10.74 17.85 -19.62
CA ASN A 42 12.07 17.38 -19.22
C ASN A 42 13.19 17.84 -20.17
N PHE A 43 12.94 17.87 -21.49
CA PHE A 43 13.93 18.32 -22.48
C PHE A 43 14.30 19.81 -22.34
N GLN A 44 13.41 20.64 -21.76
CA GLN A 44 13.63 22.08 -21.58
C GLN A 44 14.51 22.38 -20.35
N ARG A 45 14.90 21.35 -19.60
CA ARG A 45 15.79 21.46 -18.43
C ARG A 45 17.24 21.66 -18.83
N ASP A 46 17.68 20.94 -19.87
CA ASP A 46 19.06 20.98 -20.36
C ASP A 46 19.32 22.19 -21.28
N SER A 47 18.30 22.61 -22.04
CA SER A 47 18.36 23.79 -22.91
C SER A 47 17.07 24.60 -22.78
N LEU A 48 17.21 25.88 -22.39
CA LEU A 48 16.07 26.80 -22.28
C LEU A 48 15.57 27.17 -23.69
N PRO A 49 14.25 27.12 -23.95
CA PRO A 49 13.70 27.42 -25.26
C PRO A 49 13.82 28.92 -25.61
N GLU A 50 14.11 29.24 -26.87
CA GLU A 50 14.13 30.62 -27.38
C GLU A 50 12.73 31.26 -27.39
N SER A 51 11.69 30.43 -27.49
CA SER A 51 10.29 30.82 -27.33
C SER A 51 9.44 29.63 -26.92
N ILE A 52 8.35 29.86 -26.19
CA ILE A 52 7.32 28.85 -25.88
C ILE A 52 5.98 29.29 -26.45
N THR A 53 5.27 28.35 -27.09
CA THR A 53 3.90 28.56 -27.53
C THR A 53 2.96 27.96 -26.51
N CYS A 54 2.01 28.74 -26.03
CA CYS A 54 1.03 28.34 -25.02
C CYS A 54 -0.41 28.55 -25.51
N VAL A 55 -1.33 27.74 -25.00
CA VAL A 55 -2.78 27.87 -25.22
C VAL A 55 -3.45 28.17 -23.90
N LEU A 56 -4.41 29.09 -23.91
CA LEU A 56 -5.26 29.39 -22.75
C LEU A 56 -6.51 28.50 -22.80
N ARG A 57 -6.61 27.55 -21.87
CA ARG A 57 -7.71 26.57 -21.73
C ARG A 57 -8.96 27.21 -21.10
N ASP A 58 -10.10 26.53 -21.22
CA ASP A 58 -11.40 26.96 -20.69
C ASP A 58 -11.43 27.20 -19.17
N ASP A 59 -10.57 26.51 -18.42
CA ASP A 59 -10.40 26.67 -16.97
C ASP A 59 -9.52 27.88 -16.59
N GLY A 60 -9.07 28.67 -17.58
CA GLY A 60 -8.21 29.83 -17.40
C GLY A 60 -6.74 29.50 -17.20
N LYS A 61 -6.32 28.23 -17.37
CA LYS A 61 -4.93 27.81 -17.30
C LYS A 61 -4.21 28.01 -18.62
N MET A 62 -2.90 28.17 -18.53
CA MET A 62 -2.01 28.36 -19.66
C MET A 62 -1.05 27.18 -19.74
N GLU A 63 -1.12 26.45 -20.84
CA GLU A 63 -0.35 25.22 -21.06
C GLU A 63 0.47 25.34 -22.33
N GLN A 64 1.63 24.69 -22.39
CA GLN A 64 2.40 24.64 -23.63
C GLN A 64 1.67 23.83 -24.70
N ASP A 65 1.73 24.30 -25.94
CA ASP A 65 1.10 23.66 -27.09
C ASP A 65 1.89 22.41 -27.52
N LEU A 66 1.40 21.23 -27.16
CA LEU A 66 2.03 19.96 -27.52
C LEU A 66 2.13 19.77 -29.04
N ASP A 67 1.20 20.29 -29.83
CA ASP A 67 1.26 20.23 -31.30
C ASP A 67 2.49 20.94 -31.88
N THR A 68 3.00 21.97 -31.21
CA THR A 68 4.24 22.67 -31.61
C THR A 68 5.49 21.94 -31.13
N ILE A 69 5.39 21.17 -30.04
CA ILE A 69 6.51 20.53 -29.36
C ILE A 69 6.81 19.14 -29.93
N LEU A 70 5.79 18.29 -30.08
CA LEU A 70 5.98 16.89 -30.49
C LEU A 70 6.72 16.73 -31.83
N PRO A 71 6.48 17.54 -32.88
CA PRO A 71 7.21 17.44 -34.15
C PRO A 71 8.72 17.73 -34.05
N GLN A 72 9.20 18.28 -32.94
CA GLN A 72 10.63 18.54 -32.72
C GLN A 72 11.37 17.27 -32.23
N PHE A 73 10.64 16.31 -31.66
CA PHE A 73 11.20 15.08 -31.06
C PHE A 73 10.82 13.83 -31.83
N TYR A 74 9.65 13.84 -32.47
CA TYR A 74 9.08 12.68 -33.15
C TYR A 74 8.86 12.99 -34.63
N THR A 75 9.40 12.12 -35.48
CA THR A 75 9.17 12.16 -36.93
C THR A 75 8.16 11.09 -37.31
N VAL A 76 7.16 11.45 -38.11
CA VAL A 76 6.15 10.50 -38.62
C VAL A 76 6.85 9.47 -39.51
N GLY A 77 6.64 8.19 -39.20
CA GLY A 77 7.24 7.03 -39.88
C GLY A 77 8.43 6.40 -39.15
N GLU A 78 9.00 7.07 -38.15
CA GLU A 78 10.16 6.59 -37.39
C GLU A 78 9.77 5.82 -36.11
N ASP A 79 10.72 5.06 -35.56
CA ASP A 79 10.53 4.13 -34.44
C ASP A 79 11.19 4.63 -33.15
N TYR A 80 10.43 4.63 -32.05
CA TYR A 80 10.87 5.13 -30.75
C TYR A 80 10.56 4.14 -29.62
N ALA A 81 11.42 4.15 -28.58
CA ALA A 81 11.26 3.27 -27.43
C ALA A 81 10.34 3.89 -26.37
N PHE A 82 9.41 3.09 -25.86
CA PHE A 82 8.49 3.48 -24.79
C PHE A 82 8.43 2.41 -23.69
N CYS A 83 8.11 2.83 -22.47
CA CYS A 83 7.86 1.97 -21.32
C CYS A 83 6.35 1.82 -21.09
N VAL A 84 5.85 0.58 -20.98
CA VAL A 84 4.44 0.30 -20.72
C VAL A 84 4.12 0.61 -19.25
N LEU A 85 3.23 1.57 -18.97
CA LEU A 85 2.87 1.97 -17.61
C LEU A 85 1.66 1.20 -17.06
N SER A 86 0.52 1.23 -17.74
CA SER A 86 -0.72 0.64 -17.23
C SER A 86 -1.69 0.32 -18.36
N GLY A 87 -2.68 -0.54 -18.10
CA GLY A 87 -3.77 -0.79 -19.04
C GLY A 87 -4.79 0.34 -19.01
N LEU A 88 -5.30 0.75 -20.17
CA LEU A 88 -6.38 1.73 -20.29
C LEU A 88 -7.74 1.04 -20.22
N GLN A 89 -8.73 1.67 -19.57
CA GLN A 89 -10.10 1.14 -19.49
C GLN A 89 -10.77 1.04 -20.86
N SER A 90 -10.40 1.89 -21.82
CA SER A 90 -10.88 1.91 -23.20
C SER A 90 -10.33 0.77 -24.08
N GLY A 91 -9.48 -0.10 -23.54
CA GLY A 91 -8.64 -1.01 -24.32
C GLY A 91 -7.38 -0.30 -24.82
N GLY A 92 -6.22 -0.80 -24.43
CA GLY A 92 -4.93 -0.17 -24.72
C GLY A 92 -3.97 -0.15 -23.54
N TYR A 93 -2.79 0.42 -23.75
CA TYR A 93 -1.79 0.63 -22.71
C TYR A 93 -1.36 2.10 -22.67
N LYS A 94 -1.17 2.67 -21.49
CA LYS A 94 -0.46 3.94 -21.31
C LYS A 94 1.03 3.67 -21.46
N VAL A 95 1.73 4.40 -22.31
CA VAL A 95 3.16 4.22 -22.58
C VAL A 95 3.91 5.53 -22.41
N ARG A 96 5.13 5.48 -21.89
CA ARG A 96 5.94 6.66 -21.57
C ARG A 96 7.28 6.63 -22.28
N ASP A 97 7.69 7.77 -22.82
CA ASP A 97 9.05 8.00 -23.26
C ASP A 97 9.91 8.36 -22.04
N ASP A 98 10.82 7.48 -21.64
CA ASP A 98 11.71 7.68 -20.50
C ASP A 98 12.71 8.83 -20.74
N ILE A 99 13.05 9.14 -22.00
CA ILE A 99 14.06 10.13 -22.39
C ILE A 99 13.43 11.53 -22.31
N ASN A 100 12.32 11.73 -23.00
CA ASN A 100 11.70 13.05 -23.11
C ASN A 100 10.59 13.30 -22.08
N GLY A 101 10.13 12.24 -21.39
CA GLY A 101 9.16 12.32 -20.31
C GLY A 101 7.69 12.41 -20.74
N PHE A 102 7.40 12.28 -22.04
CA PHE A 102 6.03 12.33 -22.56
C PHE A 102 5.30 11.00 -22.37
N THR A 103 3.97 11.07 -22.20
CA THR A 103 3.15 9.87 -21.97
C THR A 103 1.97 9.87 -22.94
N PHE A 104 1.75 8.74 -23.61
CA PHE A 104 0.75 8.59 -24.68
C PHE A 104 -0.02 7.28 -24.52
N PRO A 105 -1.25 7.20 -25.04
CA PRO A 105 -1.96 5.94 -25.18
C PRO A 105 -1.43 5.15 -26.38
N LEU A 106 -1.23 3.84 -26.18
CA LEU A 106 -0.97 2.85 -27.21
C LEU A 106 -2.22 2.00 -27.39
N THR A 107 -2.90 2.21 -28.51
CA THR A 107 -4.12 1.49 -28.89
C THR A 107 -3.88 0.45 -29.98
N ASP A 108 -2.84 0.62 -30.81
CA ASP A 108 -2.47 -0.31 -31.87
C ASP A 108 -1.26 -1.19 -31.48
N PHE A 109 -1.55 -2.34 -30.87
CA PHE A 109 -0.53 -3.30 -30.38
C PHE A 109 -0.86 -4.76 -30.75
N GLY A 110 -1.79 -4.95 -31.68
CA GLY A 110 -2.28 -6.28 -32.11
C GLY A 110 -2.95 -7.09 -31.00
N ARG A 111 -2.93 -8.43 -31.11
CA ARG A 111 -3.51 -9.36 -30.11
C ARG A 111 -2.59 -9.65 -28.91
N ARG A 112 -1.57 -8.83 -28.67
CA ARG A 112 -0.52 -9.11 -27.69
C ARG A 112 -0.83 -8.48 -26.34
N ARG A 113 -0.61 -9.24 -25.26
CA ARG A 113 -0.65 -8.70 -23.91
C ARG A 113 0.70 -8.12 -23.57
N LEU A 114 0.77 -6.81 -23.37
CA LEU A 114 1.98 -6.13 -22.96
C LEU A 114 2.10 -6.19 -21.45
N GLN A 115 3.28 -6.55 -20.96
CA GLN A 115 3.57 -6.58 -19.54
C GLN A 115 3.88 -5.16 -19.05
N ARG A 116 3.43 -4.86 -17.83
CA ARG A 116 3.72 -3.60 -17.16
C ARG A 116 5.23 -3.42 -16.98
N PHE A 117 5.70 -2.19 -17.14
CA PHE A 117 7.11 -1.76 -17.15
C PHE A 117 8.00 -2.41 -18.21
N LYS A 118 7.41 -3.14 -19.17
CA LYS A 118 8.15 -3.66 -20.31
C LYS A 118 8.49 -2.53 -21.27
N ARG A 119 9.74 -2.45 -21.69
CA ARG A 119 10.16 -1.58 -22.81
C ARG A 119 9.71 -2.20 -24.13
N ILE A 120 9.08 -1.37 -24.94
CA ILE A 120 8.56 -1.70 -26.27
C ILE A 120 9.04 -0.65 -27.27
N VAL A 121 9.00 -0.97 -28.55
CA VAL A 121 9.27 0.01 -29.61
C VAL A 121 8.00 0.22 -30.40
N CYS A 122 7.67 1.49 -30.63
CA CYS A 122 6.47 1.90 -31.35
C CYS A 122 6.85 2.82 -32.50
N ARG A 123 6.15 2.66 -33.63
CA ARG A 123 6.24 3.54 -34.79
C ARG A 123 5.28 4.70 -34.61
N VAL A 124 5.72 5.91 -34.94
CA VAL A 124 4.88 7.10 -34.93
C VAL A 124 4.16 7.20 -36.27
N ASN A 125 2.86 6.92 -36.29
CA ASN A 125 2.04 6.96 -37.51
C ASN A 125 1.47 8.36 -37.78
N GLY A 126 1.38 9.21 -36.76
CA GLY A 126 0.83 10.54 -36.86
C GLY A 126 1.01 11.35 -35.58
N ILE A 127 0.98 12.67 -35.72
CA ILE A 127 1.01 13.65 -34.63
C ILE A 127 -0.20 14.56 -34.84
N ALA A 128 -1.17 14.51 -33.94
CA ALA A 128 -2.40 15.31 -34.01
C ALA A 128 -2.99 15.53 -32.61
N ASP A 129 -3.60 16.70 -32.40
CA ASP A 129 -4.30 17.07 -31.16
C ASP A 129 -3.46 16.89 -29.87
N GLY A 130 -2.16 17.15 -29.96
CA GLY A 130 -1.20 17.00 -28.87
C GLY A 130 -0.85 15.54 -28.53
N MET A 131 -1.15 14.60 -29.43
CA MET A 131 -1.01 13.15 -29.20
C MET A 131 -0.21 12.46 -30.31
N LEU A 132 0.55 11.43 -29.94
CA LEU A 132 1.18 10.52 -30.90
C LEU A 132 0.24 9.35 -31.21
N GLN A 133 0.04 9.09 -32.49
CA GLN A 133 -0.59 7.86 -32.95
C GLN A 133 0.50 6.79 -33.07
N LEU A 134 0.50 5.82 -32.16
CA LEU A 134 1.56 4.83 -32.03
C LEU A 134 1.08 3.44 -32.48
N SER A 135 1.92 2.70 -33.20
CA SER A 135 1.74 1.26 -33.45
C SER A 135 2.93 0.45 -32.96
N LEU A 136 2.68 -0.71 -32.35
CA LEU A 136 3.73 -1.59 -31.86
C LEU A 136 4.55 -2.17 -33.02
N VAL A 137 5.87 -1.96 -33.00
CA VAL A 137 6.77 -2.51 -34.00
C VAL A 137 7.13 -3.94 -33.62
N ASP A 138 6.96 -4.84 -34.58
CA ASP A 138 7.21 -6.27 -34.40
C ASP A 138 8.72 -6.59 -34.53
N TYR A 139 9.46 -6.40 -33.44
CA TYR A 139 10.93 -6.49 -33.37
C TYR A 139 11.53 -7.85 -33.77
N GLU A 140 10.72 -8.88 -34.01
CA GLU A 140 11.22 -10.16 -34.50
C GLU A 140 11.59 -10.14 -35.99
N LYS A 141 11.09 -9.17 -36.79
CA LYS A 141 11.32 -9.14 -38.25
C LYS A 141 12.51 -8.29 -38.72
N GLU A 142 13.12 -7.46 -37.87
CA GLU A 142 14.31 -6.65 -38.22
C GLU A 142 15.65 -7.25 -37.75
N ARG A 143 15.63 -8.42 -37.09
CA ARG A 143 16.83 -9.14 -36.62
C ARG A 143 17.81 -9.61 -37.71
N ALA A 144 17.52 -9.39 -38.98
CA ALA A 144 18.27 -9.99 -40.08
C ALA A 144 19.54 -9.21 -40.51
N THR A 145 19.86 -8.04 -39.93
CA THR A 145 20.92 -7.18 -40.50
C THR A 145 21.93 -6.52 -39.55
N THR A 146 21.81 -6.66 -38.23
CA THR A 146 22.86 -6.17 -37.29
C THR A 146 23.85 -7.27 -36.92
N VAL A 147 25.14 -7.05 -37.22
CA VAL A 147 26.25 -7.90 -36.77
C VAL A 147 26.42 -7.70 -35.26
N GLY A 148 25.97 -8.68 -34.46
CA GLY A 148 26.04 -8.62 -33.00
C GLY A 148 27.47 -8.71 -32.47
N ILE A 149 27.76 -8.01 -31.36
CA ILE A 149 29.03 -8.10 -30.63
C ILE A 149 29.00 -9.31 -29.72
N THR A 150 30.00 -10.17 -29.81
CA THR A 150 30.12 -11.36 -28.96
C THR A 150 30.92 -11.06 -27.68
N PRO A 151 30.61 -11.73 -26.55
CA PRO A 151 31.43 -11.63 -25.33
C PRO A 151 32.90 -11.98 -25.54
N GLY A 152 33.22 -12.87 -26.50
CA GLY A 152 34.60 -13.20 -26.87
C GLY A 152 35.38 -12.01 -27.43
N GLN A 153 34.74 -11.13 -28.22
CA GLN A 153 35.37 -9.91 -28.74
C GLN A 153 35.72 -8.93 -27.61
N ILE A 154 34.88 -8.84 -26.57
CA ILE A 154 35.16 -8.00 -25.40
C ILE A 154 36.27 -8.62 -24.55
N ALA A 155 36.29 -9.95 -24.40
CA ALA A 155 37.33 -10.66 -23.67
C ALA A 155 38.75 -10.44 -24.27
N MET A 156 38.86 -10.25 -25.60
CA MET A 156 40.13 -9.91 -26.27
C MET A 156 40.71 -8.55 -25.88
N LEU A 157 39.89 -7.67 -25.28
CA LEU A 157 40.33 -6.36 -24.79
C LEU A 157 40.92 -6.43 -23.36
N ASP A 158 40.87 -7.59 -22.70
CA ASP A 158 41.52 -7.80 -21.40
C ASP A 158 43.06 -7.82 -21.57
N PRO A 159 43.78 -6.85 -20.98
CA PRO A 159 45.24 -6.80 -21.09
C PRO A 159 45.95 -8.01 -20.46
N GLU A 160 45.30 -8.71 -19.52
CA GLU A 160 45.87 -9.91 -18.87
C GLU A 160 45.47 -11.21 -19.56
N GLY A 161 44.57 -11.17 -20.55
CA GLY A 161 44.10 -12.36 -21.29
C GLY A 161 43.44 -13.44 -20.44
N SER A 162 42.96 -13.08 -19.25
CA SER A 162 42.43 -14.01 -18.24
C SER A 162 40.91 -14.14 -18.28
N MET A 163 40.22 -13.17 -18.91
CA MET A 163 38.79 -13.22 -19.14
C MET A 163 38.46 -14.03 -20.40
N THR A 164 37.42 -14.86 -20.30
CA THR A 164 36.80 -15.54 -21.45
C THR A 164 35.39 -15.02 -21.69
N GLY A 165 34.85 -15.22 -22.89
CA GLY A 165 33.45 -14.87 -23.18
C GLY A 165 32.46 -15.56 -22.22
N GLU A 166 32.72 -16.82 -21.86
CA GLU A 166 31.93 -17.57 -20.87
C GLU A 166 32.00 -16.95 -19.48
N TRP A 167 33.19 -16.49 -19.06
CA TRP A 167 33.35 -15.80 -17.79
C TRP A 167 32.51 -14.52 -17.73
N ILE A 168 32.48 -13.72 -18.81
CA ILE A 168 31.67 -12.50 -18.90
C ILE A 168 30.18 -12.82 -18.74
N ILE A 169 29.68 -13.87 -19.41
CA ILE A 169 28.28 -14.31 -19.30
C ILE A 169 27.97 -14.77 -17.86
N SER A 170 28.86 -15.57 -17.26
CA SER A 170 28.71 -16.03 -15.88
C SER A 170 28.74 -14.87 -14.88
N PHE A 171 29.60 -13.88 -15.11
CA PHE A 171 29.68 -12.66 -14.30
C PHE A 171 28.38 -11.85 -14.38
N MET A 172 27.81 -11.65 -15.57
CA MET A 172 26.52 -10.98 -15.73
C MET A 172 25.36 -11.75 -15.09
N ARG A 173 25.34 -13.09 -15.21
CA ARG A 173 24.32 -13.95 -14.57
C ARG A 173 24.36 -13.91 -13.05
N SER A 174 25.54 -13.82 -12.47
CA SER A 174 25.70 -13.81 -11.00
C SER A 174 25.32 -12.47 -10.35
N HIS A 175 25.15 -11.39 -11.13
CA HIS A 175 24.84 -10.06 -10.62
C HIS A 175 23.53 -9.53 -11.21
N LYS A 176 22.46 -9.47 -10.39
CA LYS A 176 21.14 -8.99 -10.81
C LYS A 176 21.17 -7.61 -11.49
N VAL A 177 22.06 -6.71 -11.05
CA VAL A 177 22.23 -5.36 -11.61
C VAL A 177 22.65 -5.35 -13.08
N LEU A 178 23.18 -6.47 -13.61
CA LEU A 178 23.58 -6.62 -15.00
C LEU A 178 22.54 -7.41 -15.83
N GLY A 179 21.32 -7.61 -15.30
CA GLY A 179 20.27 -8.36 -15.99
C GLY A 179 19.85 -7.76 -17.33
N GLU A 180 19.79 -6.42 -17.43
CA GLU A 180 19.53 -5.72 -18.70
C GLU A 180 20.63 -6.02 -19.73
N ALA A 181 21.90 -5.91 -19.32
CA ALA A 181 23.04 -6.22 -20.19
C ALA A 181 23.05 -7.69 -20.62
N LEU A 182 22.74 -8.63 -19.72
CA LEU A 182 22.63 -10.05 -20.06
C LEU A 182 21.51 -10.29 -21.08
N SER A 183 20.34 -9.69 -20.88
CA SER A 183 19.22 -9.82 -21.82
C SER A 183 19.56 -9.26 -23.20
N LEU A 184 20.20 -8.08 -23.26
CA LEU A 184 20.67 -7.50 -24.51
C LEU A 184 21.72 -8.39 -25.19
N CYS A 185 22.63 -8.99 -24.41
CA CYS A 185 23.65 -9.91 -24.91
C CYS A 185 23.05 -11.21 -25.47
N GLU A 186 22.09 -11.81 -24.78
CA GLU A 186 21.38 -13.03 -25.23
C GLU A 186 20.54 -12.75 -26.49
N ASN A 187 20.14 -11.48 -26.70
CA ASN A 187 19.44 -11.01 -27.89
C ASN A 187 20.37 -10.51 -29.01
N SER A 188 21.70 -10.66 -28.87
CA SER A 188 22.73 -10.19 -29.83
C SER A 188 22.70 -8.68 -30.10
N ASP A 189 22.20 -7.87 -29.17
CA ASP A 189 22.11 -6.40 -29.31
C ASP A 189 23.41 -5.73 -28.84
N PRO A 190 24.16 -5.01 -29.71
CA PRO A 190 25.46 -4.43 -29.35
C PRO A 190 25.42 -3.47 -28.16
N ARG A 191 24.25 -2.90 -27.80
CA ARG A 191 24.05 -2.05 -26.62
C ARG A 191 24.41 -2.73 -25.30
N TRP A 192 24.45 -4.06 -25.27
CA TRP A 192 24.79 -4.83 -24.08
C TRP A 192 26.14 -4.45 -23.48
N VAL A 193 27.13 -4.08 -24.32
CA VAL A 193 28.48 -3.72 -23.87
C VAL A 193 28.45 -2.43 -23.03
N ILE A 194 27.74 -1.41 -23.51
CA ILE A 194 27.62 -0.12 -22.82
C ILE A 194 26.79 -0.30 -21.54
N ALA A 195 25.68 -1.04 -21.62
CA ALA A 195 24.84 -1.34 -20.46
C ALA A 195 25.61 -2.12 -19.39
N ALA A 196 26.49 -3.06 -19.77
CA ALA A 196 27.34 -3.78 -18.84
C ALA A 196 28.34 -2.85 -18.15
N LEU A 197 29.07 -2.01 -18.92
CA LEU A 197 30.05 -1.08 -18.36
C LEU A 197 29.40 -0.09 -17.39
N GLU A 198 28.26 0.52 -17.76
CA GLU A 198 27.51 1.42 -16.88
C GLU A 198 26.93 0.72 -15.65
N GLY A 199 26.43 -0.52 -15.82
CA GLY A 199 25.94 -1.32 -14.70
C GLY A 199 27.03 -1.60 -13.66
N VAL A 200 28.26 -1.84 -14.11
CA VAL A 200 29.42 -2.00 -13.23
C VAL A 200 29.81 -0.68 -12.55
N GLU A 201 29.90 0.41 -13.31
CA GLU A 201 30.32 1.73 -12.83
C GLU A 201 29.39 2.28 -11.74
N ARG A 202 28.06 2.15 -11.93
CA ARG A 202 27.04 2.56 -10.94
C ARG A 202 27.17 1.82 -9.60
N ASN A 203 27.88 0.69 -9.56
CA ASN A 203 28.02 -0.15 -8.37
C ASN A 203 29.44 -0.14 -7.78
N PHE A 204 30.36 0.73 -8.25
CA PHE A 204 31.74 0.79 -7.76
C PHE A 204 31.83 0.95 -6.24
N ALA A 205 31.08 1.87 -5.64
CA ALA A 205 31.09 2.11 -4.20
C ALA A 205 30.81 0.83 -3.38
N GLN A 206 29.86 0.00 -3.85
CA GLN A 206 29.52 -1.26 -3.17
C GLN A 206 30.58 -2.34 -3.43
N TRP A 207 31.09 -2.45 -4.66
CA TRP A 207 31.95 -3.57 -5.08
C TRP A 207 33.42 -3.39 -4.69
N LEU A 208 33.85 -2.15 -4.44
CA LEU A 208 35.21 -1.82 -4.01
C LEU A 208 35.37 -1.82 -2.49
N ASN A 209 34.26 -1.77 -1.73
CA ASN A 209 34.31 -1.84 -0.28
C ASN A 209 34.62 -3.26 0.24
N PRO A 210 35.45 -3.41 1.29
CA PRO A 210 35.86 -4.71 1.82
C PRO A 210 34.70 -5.44 2.50
N LYS A 211 34.55 -6.74 2.21
CA LYS A 211 33.60 -7.61 2.92
C LYS A 211 34.11 -7.92 4.34
N LYS A 212 33.20 -8.08 5.30
CA LYS A 212 33.53 -8.48 6.68
C LYS A 212 34.38 -9.76 6.69
N GLY A 213 35.50 -9.75 7.42
CA GLY A 213 36.40 -10.91 7.57
C GLY A 213 37.54 -11.02 6.54
N CYS A 214 37.68 -10.07 5.61
CA CYS A 214 38.81 -10.03 4.68
C CYS A 214 39.98 -9.17 5.21
N ARG A 215 41.21 -9.60 4.94
CA ARG A 215 42.44 -8.78 5.06
C ARG A 215 42.31 -7.54 4.13
N PRO A 216 42.17 -6.31 4.67
CA PRO A 216 41.82 -5.13 3.86
C PRO A 216 42.87 -4.77 2.81
N ASP A 217 44.15 -4.94 3.15
CA ASP A 217 45.33 -4.73 2.30
C ASP A 217 45.27 -5.60 1.03
N ILE A 218 45.14 -6.91 1.21
CA ILE A 218 45.11 -7.89 0.10
C ILE A 218 43.85 -7.69 -0.75
N TYR A 219 42.72 -7.38 -0.12
CA TYR A 219 41.47 -7.12 -0.83
C TYR A 219 41.59 -5.89 -1.73
N MET A 220 42.09 -4.77 -1.21
CA MET A 220 42.25 -3.53 -1.97
C MET A 220 43.23 -3.69 -3.13
N GLN A 221 44.34 -4.42 -2.96
CA GLN A 221 45.26 -4.72 -4.06
C GLN A 221 44.60 -5.53 -5.19
N ARG A 222 43.70 -6.47 -4.86
CA ARG A 222 42.93 -7.21 -5.88
C ARG A 222 41.94 -6.31 -6.59
N LYS A 223 41.28 -5.39 -5.87
CA LYS A 223 40.33 -4.44 -6.44
C LYS A 223 40.98 -3.37 -7.30
N LEU A 224 42.19 -2.93 -6.94
CA LEU A 224 43.00 -2.04 -7.77
C LEU A 224 43.28 -2.67 -9.14
N ARG A 225 43.79 -3.91 -9.16
CA ARG A 225 44.02 -4.65 -10.42
C ARG A 225 42.76 -4.84 -11.24
N TRP A 226 41.64 -5.14 -10.57
CA TRP A 226 40.35 -5.27 -11.24
C TRP A 226 39.88 -3.95 -11.88
N LEU A 227 40.04 -2.80 -11.22
CA LEU A 227 39.74 -1.48 -11.78
C LEU A 227 40.66 -1.13 -12.96
N GLU A 228 41.96 -1.41 -12.85
CA GLU A 228 42.91 -1.18 -13.94
C GLU A 228 42.52 -1.98 -15.19
N ARG A 229 42.10 -3.23 -15.00
CA ARG A 229 41.56 -4.06 -16.08
C ARG A 229 40.26 -3.51 -16.66
N TYR A 230 39.33 -3.09 -15.82
CA TYR A 230 38.08 -2.46 -16.25
C TYR A 230 38.34 -1.21 -17.10
N ILE A 231 39.26 -0.33 -16.66
CA ILE A 231 39.69 0.86 -17.40
C ILE A 231 40.29 0.47 -18.75
N ALA A 232 41.15 -0.55 -18.79
CA ALA A 232 41.76 -1.01 -20.04
C ALA A 232 40.72 -1.54 -21.04
N ILE A 233 39.73 -2.31 -20.58
CA ILE A 233 38.63 -2.82 -21.42
C ILE A 233 37.77 -1.66 -21.93
N ALA A 234 37.35 -0.74 -21.06
CA ALA A 234 36.54 0.41 -21.45
C ALA A 234 37.28 1.32 -22.45
N THR A 235 38.58 1.53 -22.24
CA THR A 235 39.45 2.25 -23.18
C THR A 235 39.59 1.50 -24.50
N GLY A 236 39.74 0.17 -24.46
CA GLY A 236 39.75 -0.68 -25.65
C GLY A 236 38.44 -0.60 -26.44
N VAL A 237 37.28 -0.54 -25.78
CA VAL A 237 35.98 -0.35 -26.43
C VAL A 237 35.88 1.05 -27.08
N LEU A 238 36.44 2.07 -26.42
CA LEU A 238 36.45 3.45 -26.91
C LEU A 238 37.40 3.64 -28.11
N GLU A 239 38.58 3.05 -28.07
CA GLU A 239 39.68 3.31 -29.03
C GLU A 239 39.82 2.25 -30.13
N ARG A 240 39.48 0.97 -29.86
CA ARG A 240 39.71 -0.16 -30.77
C ARG A 240 38.37 -0.63 -31.36
N GLY A 241 37.90 0.12 -32.35
CA GLY A 241 36.52 0.18 -32.85
C GLY A 241 36.01 -0.98 -33.72
N SER A 242 35.86 -2.19 -33.16
CA SER A 242 34.84 -3.14 -33.67
C SER A 242 33.47 -2.91 -33.02
N VAL A 243 33.46 -2.45 -31.76
CA VAL A 243 32.24 -2.20 -30.98
C VAL A 243 31.52 -0.93 -31.42
N LEU A 244 32.23 0.19 -31.58
CA LEU A 244 31.65 1.45 -32.08
C LEU A 244 31.07 1.29 -33.50
N GLY A 245 31.70 0.46 -34.34
CA GLY A 245 31.21 0.14 -35.69
C GLY A 245 29.90 -0.65 -35.73
N ALA A 246 29.47 -1.25 -34.61
CA ALA A 246 28.17 -1.91 -34.49
C ALA A 246 27.01 -0.94 -34.22
N PHE A 247 27.29 0.34 -34.00
CA PHE A 247 26.29 1.39 -33.77
C PHE A 247 26.20 2.36 -34.96
N PRO A 248 25.02 2.97 -35.20
CA PRO A 248 24.86 4.03 -36.19
C PRO A 248 25.79 5.22 -35.91
N ALA A 249 26.32 5.83 -36.98
CA ALA A 249 27.26 6.97 -36.89
C ALA A 249 26.69 8.17 -36.11
N SER A 250 25.38 8.39 -36.16
CA SER A 250 24.67 9.44 -35.40
C SER A 250 24.78 9.27 -33.88
N SER A 251 25.04 8.05 -33.39
CA SER A 251 25.12 7.74 -31.95
C SER A 251 26.56 7.71 -31.42
N HIS A 252 27.57 7.84 -32.27
CA HIS A 252 28.99 7.64 -31.90
C HIS A 252 29.46 8.68 -30.87
N GLU A 253 29.20 9.96 -31.10
CA GLU A 253 29.64 11.04 -30.22
C GLU A 253 29.07 10.88 -28.79
N GLY A 254 27.78 10.52 -28.69
CA GLY A 254 27.13 10.26 -27.40
C GLY A 254 27.72 9.05 -26.67
N ILE A 255 28.02 7.96 -27.39
CA ILE A 255 28.64 6.76 -26.80
C ILE A 255 30.08 7.05 -26.34
N GLN A 256 30.86 7.79 -27.14
CA GLN A 256 32.22 8.19 -26.78
C GLN A 256 32.25 9.06 -25.53
N ALA A 257 31.37 10.05 -25.43
CA ALA A 257 31.25 10.90 -24.25
C ALA A 257 30.85 10.11 -22.99
N ARG A 258 29.97 9.09 -23.12
CA ARG A 258 29.60 8.19 -22.01
C ARG A 258 30.78 7.34 -21.55
N LEU A 259 31.49 6.69 -22.47
CA LEU A 259 32.66 5.86 -22.17
C LEU A 259 33.80 6.68 -21.55
N ALA A 260 34.07 7.89 -22.04
CA ALA A 260 35.08 8.77 -21.46
C ALA A 260 34.78 9.14 -20.00
N ARG A 261 33.50 9.38 -19.66
CA ARG A 261 33.07 9.61 -18.27
C ARG A 261 33.30 8.39 -17.39
N ILE A 262 32.91 7.20 -17.87
CA ILE A 262 33.11 5.93 -17.16
C ILE A 262 34.60 5.71 -16.86
N ILE A 263 35.47 5.91 -17.86
CA ILE A 263 36.92 5.74 -17.71
C ILE A 263 37.48 6.73 -16.69
N THR A 264 37.05 8.00 -16.74
CA THR A 264 37.48 9.03 -15.80
C THR A 264 37.11 8.66 -14.37
N HIS A 265 35.85 8.27 -14.13
CA HIS A 265 35.35 7.91 -12.81
C HIS A 265 36.03 6.65 -12.23
N ALA A 266 36.27 5.63 -13.07
CA ALA A 266 37.05 4.46 -12.68
C ALA A 266 38.50 4.83 -12.31
N GLY A 267 39.09 5.79 -13.03
CA GLY A 267 40.42 6.35 -12.73
C GLY A 267 40.48 7.07 -11.38
N ASP A 268 39.44 7.82 -11.02
CA ASP A 268 39.35 8.51 -9.73
C ASP A 268 39.31 7.50 -8.56
N TYR A 269 38.52 6.41 -8.67
CA TYR A 269 38.52 5.31 -7.70
C TYR A 269 39.85 4.56 -7.62
N ARG A 270 40.52 4.35 -8.76
CA ARG A 270 41.85 3.73 -8.81
C ARG A 270 42.85 4.54 -7.99
N GLU A 271 42.86 5.87 -8.18
CA GLU A 271 43.72 6.77 -7.42
C GLU A 271 43.38 6.78 -5.93
N ALA A 272 42.10 6.82 -5.56
CA ALA A 272 41.66 6.75 -4.17
C ALA A 272 42.10 5.44 -3.48
N ILE A 273 41.96 4.29 -4.14
CA ILE A 273 42.44 3.00 -3.60
C ILE A 273 43.96 2.97 -3.48
N TRP A 274 44.68 3.56 -4.45
CA TRP A 274 46.13 3.66 -4.38
C TRP A 274 46.57 4.50 -3.16
N LEU A 275 45.93 5.65 -2.92
CA LEU A 275 46.20 6.47 -1.72
C LEU A 275 45.97 5.71 -0.41
N LEU A 276 44.88 4.92 -0.34
CA LEU A 276 44.56 4.08 0.82
C LEU A 276 45.59 2.96 1.03
N LEU A 277 46.14 2.39 -0.05
CA LEU A 277 47.17 1.35 0.03
C LEU A 277 48.54 1.91 0.43
N ASP A 278 48.85 3.14 -0.01
CA ASP A 278 50.10 3.84 0.30
C ASP A 278 50.07 4.53 1.68
N GLY A 279 48.90 4.59 2.33
CA GLY A 279 48.72 5.22 3.65
C GLY A 279 48.85 6.74 3.64
N ARG A 280 48.57 7.39 2.50
CA ARG A 280 48.72 8.84 2.27
C ARG A 280 47.39 9.57 2.11
N GLU A 281 46.27 8.87 2.30
CA GLU A 281 44.94 9.43 2.12
C GLU A 281 44.64 10.59 3.07
N GLN A 282 45.06 10.51 4.35
CA GLN A 282 44.82 11.57 5.33
C GLN A 282 45.61 12.83 4.97
N ALA A 283 46.90 12.68 4.67
CA ALA A 283 47.73 13.81 4.24
C ALA A 283 47.20 14.49 2.97
N PHE A 284 46.61 13.72 2.04
CA PHE A 284 45.97 14.28 0.86
C PHE A 284 44.68 15.05 1.19
N ILE A 285 43.83 14.53 2.09
CA ILE A 285 42.61 15.21 2.53
C ILE A 285 42.95 16.49 3.29
N ASP A 286 43.88 16.42 4.24
CA ASP A 286 44.34 17.56 5.03
C ASP A 286 44.91 18.67 4.13
N ASP A 287 45.81 18.34 3.20
CA ASP A 287 46.37 19.30 2.22
C ASP A 287 45.26 19.99 1.41
N ALA A 288 44.25 19.24 0.97
CA ALA A 288 43.18 19.80 0.18
C ALA A 288 42.26 20.71 1.01
N ILE A 289 41.86 20.29 2.21
CA ILE A 289 41.00 21.08 3.10
C ILE A 289 41.71 22.35 3.56
N ASP A 290 42.97 22.25 3.99
CA ASP A 290 43.75 23.40 4.43
C ASP A 290 43.99 24.38 3.28
N THR A 291 44.27 23.89 2.07
CA THR A 291 44.40 24.75 0.89
C THR A 291 43.09 25.45 0.56
N LEU A 292 41.95 24.76 0.64
CA LEU A 292 40.63 25.37 0.45
C LEU A 292 40.33 26.41 1.55
N LYS A 293 40.72 26.16 2.80
CA LYS A 293 40.58 27.12 3.91
C LYS A 293 41.48 28.35 3.77
N LEU A 294 42.69 28.21 3.24
CA LEU A 294 43.66 29.29 3.10
C LEU A 294 43.45 30.09 1.81
N SER A 295 43.66 29.46 0.66
CA SER A 295 43.65 30.13 -0.65
C SER A 295 42.29 30.06 -1.35
N GLY A 296 41.48 29.05 -1.03
CA GLY A 296 40.23 28.76 -1.74
C GLY A 296 40.43 28.21 -3.16
N TYR A 297 41.66 27.84 -3.53
CA TYR A 297 41.95 27.30 -4.85
C TYR A 297 42.91 26.10 -4.78
N LEU A 298 42.46 24.98 -5.31
CA LEU A 298 43.21 23.74 -5.47
C LEU A 298 43.90 23.69 -6.83
N TYR A 299 45.17 23.25 -6.85
CA TYR A 299 45.83 22.83 -8.09
C TYR A 299 45.14 21.58 -8.66
N GLN A 300 44.78 21.60 -9.95
CA GLN A 300 43.94 20.58 -10.60
C GLN A 300 42.61 20.34 -9.84
N PRO A 301 41.76 21.37 -9.72
CA PRO A 301 40.63 21.36 -8.79
C PRO A 301 39.63 20.24 -9.07
N GLU A 302 39.29 20.02 -10.35
CA GLU A 302 38.34 18.98 -10.75
C GLU A 302 38.84 17.58 -10.38
N ARG A 303 40.11 17.27 -10.66
CA ARG A 303 40.71 15.97 -10.33
C ARG A 303 40.82 15.76 -8.83
N ARG A 304 41.43 16.71 -8.10
CA ARG A 304 41.60 16.58 -6.65
C ARG A 304 40.26 16.40 -5.94
N MET A 305 39.25 17.15 -6.38
CA MET A 305 37.92 17.04 -5.81
C MET A 305 37.26 15.70 -6.13
N ARG A 306 37.34 15.18 -7.37
CA ARG A 306 36.83 13.84 -7.69
C ARG A 306 37.53 12.73 -6.88
N VAL A 307 38.84 12.83 -6.66
CA VAL A 307 39.58 11.87 -5.81
C VAL A 307 39.14 11.96 -4.35
N LEU A 308 38.92 13.17 -3.80
CA LEU A 308 38.33 13.34 -2.47
C LEU A 308 36.94 12.70 -2.39
N MET A 309 36.11 12.90 -3.41
CA MET A 309 34.78 12.30 -3.50
C MET A 309 34.83 10.77 -3.49
N SER A 310 35.73 10.17 -4.28
CA SER A 310 35.95 8.72 -4.27
C SER A 310 36.44 8.21 -2.92
N LEU A 311 37.35 8.94 -2.24
CA LEU A 311 37.82 8.60 -0.89
C LEU A 311 36.69 8.62 0.14
N PHE A 312 35.89 9.67 0.18
CA PHE A 312 34.74 9.79 1.08
C PHE A 312 33.67 8.72 0.82
N THR A 313 33.49 8.33 -0.44
CA THR A 313 32.55 7.25 -0.81
C THR A 313 33.06 5.87 -0.36
N LEU A 314 34.36 5.61 -0.47
CA LEU A 314 34.97 4.35 0.01
C LEU A 314 35.11 4.29 1.54
N ARG A 315 35.26 5.45 2.19
CA ARG A 315 35.49 5.58 3.64
C ARG A 315 34.68 6.76 4.17
N THR A 316 33.40 6.51 4.42
CA THR A 316 32.45 7.50 4.94
C THR A 316 32.85 8.05 6.31
N GLU A 317 33.66 7.31 7.09
CA GLU A 317 34.24 7.76 8.36
C GLU A 317 35.08 9.04 8.20
N TYR A 318 35.81 9.19 7.08
CA TYR A 318 36.57 10.41 6.81
C TYR A 318 35.65 11.59 6.56
N LEU A 319 34.57 11.40 5.79
CA LEU A 319 33.62 12.47 5.53
C LEU A 319 33.03 13.02 6.84
N ARG A 320 32.63 12.13 7.77
CA ARG A 320 32.11 12.53 9.09
C ARG A 320 33.14 13.33 9.91
N ARG A 321 34.43 12.97 9.82
CA ARG A 321 35.50 13.69 10.53
C ARG A 321 35.69 15.13 10.04
N TYR A 322 35.57 15.36 8.74
CA TYR A 322 35.86 16.65 8.10
C TYR A 322 34.61 17.46 7.72
N VAL A 323 33.40 16.97 7.99
CA VAL A 323 32.16 17.59 7.53
C VAL A 323 31.98 19.01 8.06
N SER A 324 32.37 19.27 9.31
CA SER A 324 32.30 20.60 9.92
C SER A 324 33.21 21.60 9.20
N ASP A 325 34.43 21.18 8.86
CA ASP A 325 35.37 22.01 8.10
C ASP A 325 34.85 22.33 6.69
N ILE A 326 34.18 21.35 6.06
CA ILE A 326 33.56 21.53 4.75
C ILE A 326 32.39 22.53 4.84
N PHE A 327 31.56 22.45 5.88
CA PHE A 327 30.48 23.42 6.11
C PHE A 327 31.03 24.84 6.23
N ASP A 328 32.11 25.01 7.01
CA ASP A 328 32.79 26.30 7.18
C ASP A 328 33.36 26.82 5.86
N ILE A 329 34.05 25.98 5.09
CA ILE A 329 34.60 26.37 3.77
C ILE A 329 33.48 26.85 2.84
N ILE A 330 32.36 26.13 2.77
CA ILE A 330 31.22 26.50 1.94
C ILE A 330 30.66 27.83 2.42
N ARG A 331 30.40 27.99 3.73
CA ARG A 331 29.85 29.22 4.31
C ARG A 331 30.76 30.43 4.10
N ASP A 332 32.06 30.31 4.25
CA ASP A 332 32.97 31.44 4.14
C ASP A 332 33.22 31.88 2.69
N ARG A 333 33.09 30.94 1.73
CA ARG A 333 33.52 31.16 0.34
C ARG A 333 32.39 31.12 -0.69
N HIS A 334 31.15 30.81 -0.30
CA HIS A 334 29.99 30.71 -1.22
C HIS A 334 29.80 31.98 -2.08
N ALA A 335 30.05 33.16 -1.52
CA ALA A 335 29.86 34.44 -2.21
C ALA A 335 30.89 34.70 -3.32
N GLN A 336 31.98 33.92 -3.40
CA GLN A 336 33.04 34.11 -4.38
C GLN A 336 32.67 33.41 -5.72
N PRO A 337 32.45 34.15 -6.83
CA PRO A 337 31.93 33.56 -8.06
C PRO A 337 32.84 32.49 -8.69
N ARG A 338 34.17 32.68 -8.60
CA ARG A 338 35.16 31.71 -9.10
C ARG A 338 35.13 30.42 -8.30
N PHE A 339 35.02 30.52 -6.98
CA PHE A 339 34.93 29.36 -6.08
C PHE A 339 33.66 28.55 -6.36
N ALA A 340 32.51 29.24 -6.40
CA ALA A 340 31.22 28.61 -6.71
C ALA A 340 31.23 27.89 -8.06
N LYS A 341 31.79 28.52 -9.10
CA LYS A 341 31.88 27.91 -10.44
C LYS A 341 32.71 26.61 -10.45
N LEU A 342 33.78 26.54 -9.68
CA LEU A 342 34.71 25.41 -9.68
C LEU A 342 34.25 24.27 -8.76
N TYR A 343 33.72 24.58 -7.59
CA TYR A 343 33.54 23.59 -6.52
C TYR A 343 32.10 23.29 -6.15
N SER A 344 31.12 24.13 -6.51
CA SER A 344 29.72 23.90 -6.08
C SER A 344 29.20 22.53 -6.50
N LYS A 345 29.49 22.06 -7.73
CA LYS A 345 29.02 20.74 -8.20
C LYS A 345 29.51 19.61 -7.30
N ALA A 346 30.78 19.66 -6.90
CA ALA A 346 31.36 18.62 -6.08
C ALA A 346 30.92 18.71 -4.61
N PHE A 347 30.72 19.91 -4.06
CA PHE A 347 30.11 20.05 -2.74
C PHE A 347 28.67 19.55 -2.73
N ILE A 348 27.90 19.80 -3.79
CA ILE A 348 26.55 19.27 -3.95
C ILE A 348 26.55 17.75 -3.90
N GLU A 349 27.47 17.10 -4.62
CA GLU A 349 27.63 15.63 -4.62
C GLU A 349 28.09 15.10 -3.26
N MET A 350 28.96 15.84 -2.55
CA MET A 350 29.46 15.47 -1.23
C MET A 350 28.38 15.50 -0.16
N LEU A 351 27.61 16.59 -0.13
CA LEU A 351 26.48 16.75 0.76
C LEU A 351 25.40 15.70 0.46
N ASP A 352 25.17 15.38 -0.82
CA ASP A 352 24.25 14.33 -1.23
C ASP A 352 24.65 12.95 -0.64
N ILE A 353 25.92 12.57 -0.76
CA ILE A 353 26.45 11.33 -0.18
C ILE A 353 26.36 11.34 1.36
N PHE A 354 26.69 12.47 1.99
CA PHE A 354 26.57 12.62 3.45
C PHE A 354 25.12 12.43 3.90
N ILE A 355 24.18 13.17 3.32
CA ILE A 355 22.75 13.14 3.66
C ILE A 355 22.19 11.73 3.45
N ASN A 356 22.49 11.07 2.33
CA ASN A 356 22.00 9.74 2.01
C ASN A 356 22.55 8.64 2.93
N ASN A 357 23.76 8.80 3.46
CA ASN A 357 24.35 7.86 4.41
C ASN A 357 23.84 8.11 5.83
N GLU A 358 23.88 9.37 6.28
CA GLU A 358 23.50 9.75 7.64
C GLU A 358 22.00 9.63 7.87
N SER A 359 21.15 9.90 6.88
CA SER A 359 19.69 9.75 7.02
C SER A 359 19.21 8.34 7.37
N LYS A 360 20.07 7.32 7.19
CA LYS A 360 19.80 5.93 7.59
C LYS A 360 20.12 5.64 9.06
N ILE A 361 21.00 6.43 9.66
CA ILE A 361 21.63 6.17 10.97
C ILE A 361 21.21 7.22 12.01
N VAL A 362 20.94 8.46 11.59
CA VAL A 362 20.60 9.59 12.47
C VAL A 362 19.41 9.22 13.35
N ALA A 363 19.71 9.05 14.63
CA ALA A 363 18.76 8.74 15.68
C ALA A 363 18.34 10.03 16.39
N ALA A 364 17.04 10.17 16.69
CA ALA A 364 16.47 11.34 17.39
C ALA A 364 17.11 11.66 18.77
N ILE A 365 17.95 10.79 19.34
CA ILE A 365 18.64 11.02 20.63
C ILE A 365 19.86 11.95 20.45
N ASP A 366 20.55 11.87 19.31
CA ASP A 366 21.76 12.66 19.11
C ASP A 366 21.44 14.02 18.46
N LYS A 367 21.18 15.01 19.30
CA LYS A 367 20.91 16.38 18.87
C LYS A 367 22.08 17.00 18.07
N ALA A 368 23.32 16.51 18.24
CA ALA A 368 24.45 17.00 17.45
C ALA A 368 24.37 16.51 16.00
N SER A 369 24.20 15.20 15.79
CA SER A 369 23.99 14.62 14.45
C SER A 369 22.76 15.20 13.75
N VAL A 370 21.65 15.45 14.47
CA VAL A 370 20.46 16.10 13.89
C VAL A 370 20.77 17.53 13.44
N ARG A 371 21.57 18.29 14.20
CA ARG A 371 21.99 19.64 13.80
C ARG A 371 22.89 19.61 12.57
N GLU A 372 23.86 18.72 12.51
CA GLU A 372 24.72 18.55 11.34
C GLU A 372 23.92 18.20 10.09
N MET A 373 22.92 17.31 10.21
CA MET A 373 22.00 16.98 9.13
C MET A 373 21.18 18.20 8.67
N ILE A 374 20.66 19.00 9.60
CA ILE A 374 19.94 20.25 9.27
C ILE A 374 20.85 21.22 8.51
N VAL A 375 22.10 21.40 8.96
CA VAL A 375 23.07 22.27 8.29
C VAL A 375 23.41 21.74 6.90
N ALA A 376 23.65 20.44 6.74
CA ALA A 376 23.93 19.81 5.44
C ALA A 376 22.78 20.03 4.44
N LEU A 377 21.54 19.78 4.86
CA LEU A 377 20.34 19.98 4.05
C LEU A 377 20.16 21.46 3.68
N ALA A 378 20.38 22.36 4.64
CA ALA A 378 20.25 23.79 4.43
C ALA A 378 21.32 24.33 3.46
N LEU A 379 22.58 23.91 3.58
CA LEU A 379 23.66 24.22 2.64
C LEU A 379 23.37 23.67 1.24
N GLN A 380 22.88 22.43 1.15
CA GLN A 380 22.54 21.79 -0.12
C GLN A 380 21.44 22.58 -0.85
N LEU A 381 20.39 22.98 -0.15
CA LEU A 381 19.31 23.80 -0.70
C LEU A 381 19.81 25.21 -1.09
N LEU A 382 20.68 25.85 -0.30
CA LEU A 382 21.25 27.15 -0.68
C LEU A 382 22.16 27.06 -1.92
N LEU A 383 22.98 26.00 -2.04
CA LEU A 383 23.86 25.77 -3.18
C LEU A 383 23.10 25.41 -4.47
N THR A 384 21.94 24.79 -4.33
CA THR A 384 21.09 24.38 -5.46
C THR A 384 19.99 25.39 -5.77
N SER A 385 19.87 26.46 -4.99
CA SER A 385 18.84 27.49 -5.17
C SER A 385 18.92 28.11 -6.56
N GLY A 386 17.80 28.09 -7.29
CA GLY A 386 17.73 28.57 -8.67
C GLY A 386 18.41 27.67 -9.70
N ARG A 387 18.80 26.44 -9.36
CA ARG A 387 19.35 25.41 -10.27
C ARG A 387 18.36 24.28 -10.46
N ASP A 388 18.53 23.48 -11.52
CA ASP A 388 17.75 22.26 -11.66
C ASP A 388 18.31 21.19 -10.72
N PHE A 389 17.51 20.82 -9.71
CA PHE A 389 17.86 19.82 -8.71
C PHE A 389 16.63 18.98 -8.38
N SER A 390 16.58 17.76 -8.92
CA SER A 390 15.42 16.88 -8.83
C SER A 390 15.03 16.53 -7.39
N SER A 391 16.00 16.47 -6.47
CA SER A 391 15.78 16.10 -5.07
C SER A 391 15.47 17.30 -4.17
N TRP A 392 15.19 18.48 -4.74
CA TRP A 392 14.92 19.70 -3.99
C TRP A 392 13.78 19.55 -2.98
N ASN A 393 12.62 19.08 -3.45
CA ASN A 393 11.44 18.90 -2.58
C ASN A 393 11.68 17.83 -1.53
N LEU A 394 12.37 16.74 -1.89
CA LEU A 394 12.80 15.70 -0.95
C LEU A 394 13.65 16.29 0.18
N TYR A 395 14.70 17.05 -0.16
CA TYR A 395 15.65 17.58 0.83
C TYR A 395 15.03 18.69 1.68
N ARG A 396 14.14 19.50 1.10
CA ARG A 396 13.37 20.50 1.84
C ARG A 396 12.36 19.84 2.79
N ALA A 397 11.69 18.76 2.38
CA ALA A 397 10.83 17.97 3.27
C ALA A 397 11.62 17.32 4.42
N MET A 398 12.78 16.71 4.11
CA MET A 398 13.69 16.15 5.11
C MET A 398 14.14 17.22 6.12
N LEU A 399 14.46 18.44 5.65
CA LEU A 399 14.86 19.55 6.51
C LEU A 399 13.77 19.88 7.55
N TYR A 400 12.50 19.99 7.12
CA TYR A 400 11.39 20.23 8.05
C TYR A 400 11.19 19.05 9.02
N ARG A 401 11.32 17.80 8.56
CA ARG A 401 11.25 16.62 9.43
C ARG A 401 12.34 16.65 10.50
N TYR A 402 13.61 16.85 10.14
CA TYR A 402 14.70 16.92 11.12
C TYR A 402 14.57 18.14 12.04
N ALA A 403 14.10 19.29 11.52
CA ALA A 403 13.80 20.45 12.35
C ALA A 403 12.72 20.15 13.39
N SER A 404 11.70 19.36 13.04
CA SER A 404 10.64 18.92 13.98
C SER A 404 11.16 18.01 15.10
N MET A 405 12.29 17.32 14.88
CA MET A 405 12.97 16.51 15.90
C MET A 405 13.84 17.35 16.85
N LEU A 406 14.29 18.53 16.41
CA LEU A 406 15.11 19.43 17.21
C LEU A 406 14.27 20.33 18.12
N ILE A 407 13.03 20.66 17.73
CA ILE A 407 12.13 21.59 18.42
C ILE A 407 10.89 20.88 18.93
N ASP A 408 10.65 20.94 20.24
CA ASP A 408 9.48 20.33 20.87
C ASP A 408 8.17 21.13 20.63
N LYS A 409 8.26 22.45 20.41
CA LYS A 409 7.10 23.34 20.17
C LYS A 409 6.77 23.44 18.67
N ARG A 410 5.49 23.30 18.30
CA ARG A 410 4.97 23.45 16.93
C ARG A 410 5.56 22.44 15.92
N SER A 411 6.02 21.28 16.40
CA SER A 411 6.57 20.20 15.58
C SER A 411 5.58 19.67 14.55
N SER A 412 4.28 19.67 14.87
CA SER A 412 3.19 19.29 13.94
C SER A 412 3.15 20.19 12.69
N GLU A 413 3.38 21.49 12.84
CA GLU A 413 3.36 22.44 11.71
C GLU A 413 4.51 22.19 10.74
N LEU A 414 5.69 21.82 11.26
CA LEU A 414 6.85 21.46 10.43
C LEU A 414 6.59 20.15 9.68
N ILE A 415 5.98 19.15 10.32
CA ILE A 415 5.61 17.91 9.66
C ILE A 415 4.57 18.18 8.57
N ASP A 416 3.55 18.99 8.86
CA ASP A 416 2.54 19.31 7.86
C ASP A 416 3.13 20.04 6.65
N LYS A 417 4.06 20.95 6.90
CA LYS A 417 4.84 21.63 5.87
C LYS A 417 5.75 20.68 5.08
N ALA A 418 6.33 19.68 5.74
CA ALA A 418 7.13 18.64 5.10
C ALA A 418 6.29 17.83 4.12
N PHE A 419 5.08 17.41 4.51
CA PHE A 419 4.13 16.77 3.60
C PHE A 419 3.82 17.70 2.42
N CYS A 420 3.34 18.92 2.63
CA CYS A 420 3.01 19.85 1.53
C CYS A 420 4.18 20.07 0.56
N THR A 421 5.41 20.09 1.08
CA THR A 421 6.62 20.24 0.27
C THR A 421 6.92 18.99 -0.56
N LEU A 422 6.82 17.81 0.05
CA LEU A 422 6.97 16.53 -0.64
C LEU A 422 5.89 16.33 -1.71
N LEU A 423 4.68 16.86 -1.46
CA LEU A 423 3.56 16.87 -2.40
C LEU A 423 3.73 17.88 -3.55
N GLY A 424 4.76 18.73 -3.50
CA GLY A 424 4.96 19.80 -4.47
C GLY A 424 3.97 20.96 -4.36
N GLU A 425 3.23 21.05 -3.25
CA GLU A 425 2.30 22.15 -2.94
C GLU A 425 3.04 23.38 -2.40
N ASN A 426 4.25 23.20 -1.86
CA ASN A 426 5.12 24.28 -1.40
C ASN A 426 5.98 24.81 -2.56
N GLU A 427 5.47 25.86 -3.21
CA GLU A 427 6.16 26.52 -4.31
C GLU A 427 6.87 27.83 -3.90
N ASP A 428 6.88 28.15 -2.61
CA ASP A 428 7.50 29.37 -2.08
C ASP A 428 9.03 29.32 -2.19
N ALA A 429 9.67 30.48 -2.34
CA ALA A 429 11.11 30.61 -2.24
C ALA A 429 11.64 30.07 -0.89
N ILE A 430 12.91 29.71 -0.85
CA ILE A 430 13.56 29.22 0.38
C ILE A 430 13.48 30.29 1.49
N GLU A 431 13.11 29.90 2.71
CA GLU A 431 12.72 30.84 3.77
C GLU A 431 13.90 31.45 4.54
N PHE A 432 15.10 30.95 4.28
CA PHE A 432 16.32 31.26 5.01
C PHE A 432 17.47 31.54 4.05
N GLY A 433 18.47 32.28 4.53
CA GLY A 433 19.70 32.57 3.80
C GLY A 433 20.94 32.03 4.51
N TRP A 434 22.10 32.34 3.94
CA TRP A 434 23.42 31.92 4.45
C TRP A 434 23.68 32.32 5.91
N ASN A 435 23.25 33.52 6.32
CA ASN A 435 23.46 34.03 7.68
C ASN A 435 22.58 33.33 8.74
N ASP A 436 21.49 32.68 8.34
CA ASP A 436 20.61 31.99 9.29
C ASP A 436 21.24 30.64 9.75
N LEU A 437 22.32 30.18 9.12
CA LEU A 437 23.01 28.93 9.46
C LEU A 437 23.88 29.03 10.72
N ASP A 438 24.19 30.25 11.17
CA ASP A 438 25.01 30.47 12.38
C ASP A 438 24.29 30.04 13.66
N ASP A 439 22.95 30.09 13.66
CA ASP A 439 22.10 29.61 14.75
C ASP A 439 21.00 28.69 14.21
N VAL A 440 21.31 27.39 14.18
CA VAL A 440 20.41 26.32 13.74
C VAL A 440 19.11 26.28 14.57
N SER A 441 19.18 26.62 15.86
CA SER A 441 18.01 26.64 16.72
C SER A 441 17.07 27.80 16.36
N LEU A 442 17.61 28.98 16.03
CA LEU A 442 16.83 30.10 15.52
C LEU A 442 16.24 29.82 14.14
N LEU A 443 17.03 29.23 13.23
CA LEU A 443 16.59 28.80 11.90
C LEU A 443 15.31 27.95 12.00
N CYS A 444 15.37 26.88 12.81
CA CYS A 444 14.25 25.95 12.96
C CYS A 444 13.05 26.60 13.67
N SER A 445 13.26 27.47 14.67
CA SER A 445 12.19 28.01 15.52
C SER A 445 11.52 29.27 14.96
N THR A 446 12.07 29.88 13.90
CA THR A 446 11.52 31.12 13.34
C THR A 446 11.36 31.07 11.83
N ARG A 447 12.43 30.79 11.07
CA ARG A 447 12.41 30.86 9.60
C ARG A 447 11.61 29.72 8.99
N LEU A 448 11.86 28.49 9.43
CA LEU A 448 11.22 27.30 8.86
C LEU A 448 9.71 27.21 9.18
N LEU A 449 9.25 27.87 10.25
CA LEU A 449 7.84 27.93 10.66
C LEU A 449 6.99 28.96 9.90
N ARG A 450 7.55 29.69 8.92
CA ARG A 450 6.74 30.58 8.06
C ARG A 450 5.67 29.76 7.32
N PRO A 451 4.39 30.19 7.31
CA PRO A 451 3.32 29.43 6.66
C PRO A 451 3.53 29.39 5.14
N VAL A 452 3.16 28.27 4.53
CA VAL A 452 3.17 28.10 3.07
C VAL A 452 2.05 28.94 2.47
N GLN A 453 2.37 29.73 1.43
CA GLN A 453 1.36 30.40 0.63
C GLN A 453 0.94 29.47 -0.49
N HIS A 454 -0.24 28.84 -0.38
CA HIS A 454 -0.81 28.03 -1.46
C HIS A 454 -1.11 28.92 -2.68
N ARG A 455 -0.14 29.04 -3.59
CA ARG A 455 -0.23 29.84 -4.83
C ARG A 455 -0.23 28.98 -6.10
N GLY A 456 -0.03 27.66 -5.96
CA GLY A 456 0.11 26.71 -7.07
C GLY A 456 -1.19 26.03 -7.50
N ILE A 457 -1.17 25.46 -8.71
CA ILE A 457 -2.21 24.56 -9.23
C ILE A 457 -2.12 23.22 -8.47
N PRO A 458 -3.23 22.56 -8.09
CA PRO A 458 -3.17 21.22 -7.50
C PRO A 458 -2.49 20.26 -8.47
N VAL A 459 -1.38 19.67 -8.05
CA VAL A 459 -0.64 18.65 -8.81
C VAL A 459 -0.85 17.33 -8.12
N GLN A 460 -1.14 16.27 -8.88
CA GLN A 460 -1.33 14.94 -8.33
C GLN A 460 0.01 14.19 -8.31
N GLY A 461 0.53 13.91 -7.12
CA GLY A 461 1.68 13.03 -6.94
C GLY A 461 1.27 11.56 -7.14
N VAL A 462 1.96 10.80 -7.98
CA VAL A 462 1.63 9.40 -8.27
C VAL A 462 2.87 8.52 -8.10
N TYR A 463 2.78 7.48 -7.29
CA TYR A 463 3.75 6.39 -7.27
C TYR A 463 3.07 5.09 -7.69
N GLU A 464 3.66 4.34 -8.62
CA GLU A 464 3.09 3.09 -9.13
C GLU A 464 4.07 1.95 -8.91
N SER A 465 3.65 0.92 -8.17
CA SER A 465 4.35 -0.36 -8.04
C SER A 465 3.66 -1.45 -8.89
N SER A 466 4.18 -2.67 -8.85
CA SER A 466 3.62 -3.82 -9.58
C SER A 466 2.20 -4.20 -9.11
N SER A 467 1.88 -3.96 -7.83
CA SER A 467 0.63 -4.37 -7.17
C SER A 467 -0.26 -3.20 -6.71
N ALA A 468 0.32 -2.02 -6.47
CA ALA A 468 -0.40 -0.89 -5.90
C ALA A 468 -0.04 0.45 -6.55
N ILE A 469 -0.93 1.42 -6.38
CA ILE A 469 -0.76 2.81 -6.81
C ILE A 469 -1.02 3.71 -5.60
N ILE A 470 -0.07 4.60 -5.31
CA ILE A 470 -0.21 5.66 -4.32
C ILE A 470 -0.48 6.95 -5.08
N ARG A 471 -1.55 7.64 -4.72
CA ARG A 471 -1.91 8.97 -5.22
C ARG A 471 -1.92 9.94 -4.06
N LEU A 472 -1.32 11.10 -4.26
CA LEU A 472 -1.27 12.17 -3.28
C LEU A 472 -1.88 13.43 -3.90
N ARG A 473 -2.88 14.01 -3.25
CA ARG A 473 -3.58 15.22 -3.72
C ARG A 473 -4.19 15.98 -2.54
N ASP A 474 -4.03 17.30 -2.49
CA ASP A 474 -4.71 18.20 -1.52
C ASP A 474 -4.58 17.68 -0.07
N GLY A 475 -3.40 17.20 0.30
CA GLY A 475 -3.14 16.58 1.60
C GLY A 475 -3.80 15.20 1.87
N ILE A 476 -4.43 14.58 0.87
CA ILE A 476 -5.04 13.25 0.90
C ILE A 476 -4.07 12.20 0.34
N ILE A 477 -3.91 11.09 1.06
CA ILE A 477 -3.15 9.92 0.63
C ILE A 477 -4.12 8.83 0.19
N THR A 478 -4.15 8.48 -1.08
CA THR A 478 -4.99 7.41 -1.62
C THR A 478 -4.12 6.25 -2.08
N ILE A 479 -4.31 5.07 -1.49
CA ILE A 479 -3.63 3.84 -1.86
C ILE A 479 -4.65 2.93 -2.53
N ALA A 480 -4.36 2.43 -3.72
CA ALA A 480 -5.25 1.59 -4.50
C ALA A 480 -4.52 0.37 -5.06
N HIS A 481 -5.22 -0.74 -5.26
CA HIS A 481 -4.68 -1.83 -6.08
C HIS A 481 -4.42 -1.32 -7.51
N SER A 482 -3.41 -1.86 -8.19
CA SER A 482 -3.07 -1.46 -9.57
C SER A 482 -4.09 -1.86 -10.64
N ASP A 483 -5.13 -2.60 -10.24
CA ASP A 483 -6.19 -3.06 -11.15
C ASP A 483 -7.38 -2.10 -11.04
N HIS A 484 -7.83 -1.57 -12.17
CA HIS A 484 -8.93 -0.60 -12.26
C HIS A 484 -10.34 -1.22 -12.09
N ALA A 485 -10.48 -2.26 -11.27
CA ALA A 485 -11.78 -2.86 -10.95
C ALA A 485 -12.61 -1.94 -10.03
N ALA A 486 -13.83 -2.32 -9.64
CA ALA A 486 -14.67 -1.52 -8.74
C ALA A 486 -14.04 -1.41 -7.34
N LEU A 487 -13.19 -0.40 -7.15
CA LEU A 487 -12.47 -0.13 -5.91
C LEU A 487 -13.36 0.63 -4.91
N ARG A 488 -13.25 0.31 -3.62
CA ARG A 488 -13.98 0.96 -2.52
C ARG A 488 -13.04 1.30 -1.38
N ASN A 489 -13.27 2.44 -0.73
CA ASN A 489 -12.53 2.77 0.48
C ASN A 489 -12.92 1.83 1.63
N VAL A 490 -11.94 1.16 2.23
CA VAL A 490 -12.15 0.18 3.30
C VAL A 490 -11.85 0.73 4.70
N LEU A 491 -11.17 1.87 4.80
CA LEU A 491 -10.82 2.50 6.07
C LEU A 491 -11.76 3.68 6.40
N PRO A 492 -12.06 3.93 7.69
CA PRO A 492 -12.79 5.12 8.13
C PRO A 492 -12.08 6.42 7.73
N SER A 493 -12.85 7.47 7.43
CA SER A 493 -12.31 8.73 6.89
C SER A 493 -11.55 9.58 7.93
N ASP A 494 -11.78 9.33 9.21
CA ASP A 494 -11.26 10.07 10.37
C ASP A 494 -10.09 9.35 11.08
N MET A 495 -9.77 8.11 10.68
CA MET A 495 -8.73 7.27 11.29
C MET A 495 -7.33 7.94 11.35
N PHE A 496 -7.04 8.88 10.45
CA PHE A 496 -5.75 9.56 10.33
C PHE A 496 -5.81 11.08 10.51
N ALA A 497 -6.89 11.61 11.12
CA ALA A 497 -7.09 13.03 11.32
C ALA A 497 -5.84 13.73 11.92
N PRO A 498 -5.45 14.94 11.46
CA PRO A 498 -6.19 15.81 10.54
C PRO A 498 -6.06 15.45 9.05
N ARG A 499 -5.21 14.49 8.68
CA ARG A 499 -5.00 14.08 7.29
C ARG A 499 -5.96 12.97 6.89
N LYS A 500 -6.37 12.95 5.62
CA LYS A 500 -7.24 11.90 5.10
C LYS A 500 -6.40 10.85 4.39
N VAL A 501 -6.55 9.60 4.80
CA VAL A 501 -5.94 8.45 4.14
C VAL A 501 -7.06 7.54 3.67
N GLN A 502 -6.99 7.11 2.41
CA GLN A 502 -7.95 6.20 1.81
C GLN A 502 -7.22 4.98 1.29
N VAL A 503 -7.74 3.79 1.59
CA VAL A 503 -7.25 2.54 1.02
C VAL A 503 -8.38 1.92 0.21
N LEU A 504 -8.17 1.83 -1.09
CA LEU A 504 -9.15 1.41 -2.07
C LEU A 504 -8.88 -0.04 -2.48
N LEU A 505 -9.77 -0.95 -2.06
CA LEU A 505 -9.69 -2.38 -2.38
C LEU A 505 -10.88 -2.83 -3.23
N ASN A 506 -10.72 -3.94 -3.94
CA ASN A 506 -11.74 -4.59 -4.77
C ASN A 506 -12.67 -5.52 -3.99
N GLU A 507 -12.31 -5.89 -2.76
CA GLU A 507 -13.04 -6.81 -1.89
C GLU A 507 -13.47 -6.10 -0.60
N LYS A 508 -14.57 -6.57 0.00
CA LYS A 508 -14.98 -6.11 1.33
C LYS A 508 -14.09 -6.77 2.37
N LEU A 509 -13.66 -5.98 3.37
CA LEU A 509 -13.01 -6.54 4.54
C LEU A 509 -13.96 -7.53 5.26
N PRO A 510 -13.45 -8.65 5.80
CA PRO A 510 -14.24 -9.64 6.51
C PRO A 510 -14.90 -9.07 7.79
N GLU A 511 -14.30 -8.02 8.38
CA GLU A 511 -14.84 -7.31 9.53
C GLU A 511 -15.23 -5.87 9.18
N LYS A 512 -16.27 -5.34 9.85
CA LYS A 512 -16.70 -3.95 9.66
C LYS A 512 -15.75 -2.99 10.39
N THR A 513 -15.09 -2.10 9.64
CA THR A 513 -14.33 -0.96 10.15
C THR A 513 -15.28 0.15 10.64
N GLY A 514 -15.69 0.11 11.90
CA GLY A 514 -16.36 1.22 12.58
C GLY A 514 -15.37 2.26 13.11
N SER A 515 -15.84 3.47 13.44
CA SER A 515 -15.03 4.53 14.08
C SER A 515 -14.53 4.16 15.47
N ASP A 516 -15.16 3.17 16.12
CA ASP A 516 -14.98 2.88 17.56
C ASP A 516 -14.10 1.65 17.83
N ILE A 517 -13.28 1.21 16.86
CA ILE A 517 -12.38 0.06 17.05
C ILE A 517 -11.18 0.48 17.90
N ASN A 518 -11.29 0.27 19.22
CA ASN A 518 -10.20 0.52 20.18
C ASN A 518 -9.35 -0.72 20.51
N ASP A 519 -9.64 -1.87 19.88
CA ASP A 519 -8.93 -3.13 20.08
C ASP A 519 -7.82 -3.33 19.05
N LEU A 520 -6.56 -3.32 19.51
CA LEU A 520 -5.40 -3.50 18.63
C LEU A 520 -5.33 -4.89 17.99
N SER A 521 -5.87 -5.94 18.63
CA SER A 521 -5.84 -7.31 18.09
C SER A 521 -6.71 -7.42 16.83
N ARG A 522 -7.84 -6.71 16.84
CA ARG A 522 -8.71 -6.57 15.66
C ARG A 522 -8.04 -5.73 14.58
N LEU A 523 -7.43 -4.60 14.95
CA LEU A 523 -6.71 -3.74 14.00
C LEU A 523 -5.55 -4.49 13.32
N HIS A 524 -4.83 -5.34 14.03
CA HIS A 524 -3.79 -6.21 13.45
C HIS A 524 -4.36 -7.05 12.31
N THR A 525 -5.47 -7.75 12.56
CA THR A 525 -6.11 -8.64 11.58
C THR A 525 -6.62 -7.85 10.37
N ILE A 526 -7.19 -6.66 10.60
CA ILE A 526 -7.65 -5.75 9.55
C ILE A 526 -6.46 -5.31 8.67
N TRP A 527 -5.36 -4.84 9.27
CA TRP A 527 -4.20 -4.34 8.53
C TRP A 527 -3.46 -5.44 7.76
N ASP A 528 -3.36 -6.64 8.31
CA ASP A 528 -2.80 -7.78 7.60
C ASP A 528 -3.68 -8.18 6.41
N THR A 529 -5.01 -8.19 6.58
CA THR A 529 -5.94 -8.43 5.46
C THR A 529 -5.81 -7.35 4.38
N VAL A 530 -5.76 -6.07 4.77
CA VAL A 530 -5.57 -4.95 3.83
C VAL A 530 -4.28 -5.11 3.03
N GLN A 531 -3.17 -5.41 3.71
CA GLN A 531 -1.87 -5.60 3.07
C GLN A 531 -1.88 -6.81 2.13
N ASP A 532 -2.43 -7.93 2.56
CA ASP A 532 -2.48 -9.16 1.76
C ASP A 532 -3.36 -9.01 0.53
N THR A 533 -4.55 -8.40 0.65
CA THR A 533 -5.44 -8.12 -0.48
C THR A 533 -4.81 -7.11 -1.44
N LEU A 534 -4.09 -6.10 -0.95
CA LEU A 534 -3.45 -5.09 -1.80
C LEU A 534 -2.22 -5.63 -2.53
N LEU A 535 -1.38 -6.43 -1.88
CA LEU A 535 -0.07 -6.83 -2.40
C LEU A 535 -0.06 -8.21 -3.06
N THR A 536 -1.03 -9.07 -2.79
CA THR A 536 -1.09 -10.37 -3.46
C THR A 536 -1.40 -10.14 -4.93
N PRO A 537 -0.44 -10.36 -5.86
CA PRO A 537 -0.77 -10.34 -7.27
C PRO A 537 -1.81 -11.42 -7.44
N ARG A 538 -2.95 -11.06 -8.06
CA ARG A 538 -4.04 -11.99 -8.29
C ARG A 538 -3.42 -13.30 -8.79
N LYS A 539 -3.39 -14.34 -7.93
CA LYS A 539 -3.17 -15.69 -8.45
C LYS A 539 -4.27 -15.77 -9.49
N THR A 540 -3.91 -16.00 -10.75
CA THR A 540 -4.85 -16.61 -11.67
C THR A 540 -5.36 -17.80 -10.89
N ASN A 541 -6.54 -17.68 -10.30
CA ASN A 541 -7.09 -18.73 -9.50
C ASN A 541 -7.33 -19.85 -10.50
N THR A 542 -6.37 -20.77 -10.57
CA THR A 542 -6.67 -22.18 -10.62
C THR A 542 -7.45 -22.47 -9.33
N HIS A 543 -8.69 -22.00 -9.26
CA HIS A 543 -9.65 -22.59 -8.37
C HIS A 543 -9.68 -24.06 -8.79
N LYS A 544 -9.20 -24.92 -7.89
CA LYS A 544 -9.77 -26.27 -7.80
C LYS A 544 -11.27 -26.08 -7.84
N ALA A 545 -11.89 -26.79 -8.77
CA ALA A 545 -13.30 -26.77 -9.05
C ALA A 545 -14.10 -26.76 -7.74
N ASP A 546 -14.65 -25.60 -7.41
CA ASP A 546 -15.94 -25.54 -6.76
C ASP A 546 -16.91 -24.90 -7.75
N THR A 547 -18.07 -25.52 -7.81
CA THR A 547 -18.92 -25.62 -8.99
C THR A 547 -19.67 -24.32 -9.26
N THR A 548 -19.14 -23.46 -10.14
CA THR A 548 -19.92 -22.40 -10.80
C THR A 548 -19.61 -22.37 -12.29
N SER A 549 -20.53 -22.94 -13.07
CA SER A 549 -20.83 -22.70 -14.48
C SER A 549 -19.68 -22.10 -15.32
N ARG A 550 -19.07 -22.94 -16.18
CA ARG A 550 -18.41 -22.45 -17.40
C ARG A 550 -19.42 -21.57 -18.13
N THR A 551 -19.22 -20.26 -18.16
CA THR A 551 -20.04 -19.38 -19.00
C THR A 551 -19.63 -19.61 -20.45
N VAL A 552 -20.57 -20.01 -21.30
CA VAL A 552 -20.32 -20.38 -22.69
C VAL A 552 -20.69 -19.19 -23.59
N LEU A 553 -20.07 -19.06 -24.77
CA LEU A 553 -20.57 -18.16 -25.80
C LEU A 553 -21.94 -18.69 -26.29
N PRO A 554 -22.98 -17.85 -26.40
CA PRO A 554 -24.25 -18.27 -26.97
C PRO A 554 -24.09 -18.85 -28.38
N GLU A 555 -24.82 -19.91 -28.70
CA GLU A 555 -24.84 -20.47 -30.06
C GLU A 555 -25.80 -19.70 -30.98
N VAL A 556 -25.59 -19.80 -32.29
CA VAL A 556 -26.52 -19.24 -33.29
C VAL A 556 -27.92 -19.83 -33.10
N GLY A 557 -28.93 -18.96 -33.00
CA GLY A 557 -30.32 -19.29 -32.72
C GLY A 557 -30.69 -19.24 -31.24
N GLN A 558 -29.72 -19.08 -30.33
CA GLN A 558 -29.98 -19.01 -28.89
C GLN A 558 -30.52 -17.65 -28.46
N SER A 559 -31.46 -17.65 -27.51
CA SER A 559 -32.02 -16.43 -26.93
C SER A 559 -31.41 -16.14 -25.57
N VAL A 560 -30.87 -14.93 -25.40
CA VAL A 560 -30.16 -14.45 -24.20
C VAL A 560 -30.60 -13.02 -23.82
N LEU A 561 -30.51 -12.68 -22.54
CA LEU A 561 -30.66 -11.31 -22.06
C LEU A 561 -29.43 -10.47 -22.41
N VAL A 562 -29.67 -9.33 -23.06
CA VAL A 562 -28.65 -8.36 -23.45
C VAL A 562 -29.01 -6.96 -22.98
N ARG A 563 -27.98 -6.15 -22.74
CA ARG A 563 -28.10 -4.71 -22.48
C ARG A 563 -27.41 -3.93 -23.58
N ILE A 564 -28.00 -2.82 -24.01
CA ILE A 564 -27.36 -1.89 -24.93
C ILE A 564 -26.38 -0.99 -24.17
N ALA A 565 -25.10 -1.02 -24.56
CA ALA A 565 -23.99 -0.35 -23.88
C ALA A 565 -23.63 1.01 -24.52
N GLY A 566 -23.96 1.22 -25.80
CA GLY A 566 -23.69 2.48 -26.50
C GLY A 566 -24.00 2.42 -28.00
N ALA A 567 -23.99 3.57 -28.65
CA ALA A 567 -24.10 3.67 -30.12
C ALA A 567 -22.72 3.46 -30.77
N MET A 568 -22.68 2.82 -31.94
CA MET A 568 -21.44 2.68 -32.71
C MET A 568 -21.12 3.99 -33.46
N PRO A 569 -19.85 4.47 -33.47
CA PRO A 569 -19.49 5.71 -34.16
C PRO A 569 -19.74 5.67 -35.68
N ASP A 570 -19.59 4.50 -36.28
CA ASP A 570 -19.56 4.35 -37.74
C ASP A 570 -20.95 4.23 -38.39
N ASN A 571 -22.01 3.91 -37.62
CA ASN A 571 -23.36 3.76 -38.15
C ASN A 571 -24.43 4.11 -37.09
N PRO A 572 -25.25 5.16 -37.31
CA PRO A 572 -26.23 5.64 -36.34
C PRO A 572 -27.38 4.65 -36.06
N HIS A 573 -27.51 3.57 -36.84
CA HIS A 573 -28.52 2.53 -36.62
C HIS A 573 -27.99 1.29 -35.91
N ASN A 574 -26.68 1.19 -35.62
CA ASN A 574 -26.05 0.07 -34.94
C ASN A 574 -25.67 0.41 -33.49
N PHE A 575 -25.97 -0.53 -32.59
CA PHE A 575 -25.70 -0.38 -31.16
C PHE A 575 -24.88 -1.55 -30.63
N LEU A 576 -24.00 -1.28 -29.67
CA LEU A 576 -23.20 -2.28 -28.96
C LEU A 576 -24.05 -2.93 -27.86
N CYS A 577 -24.04 -4.26 -27.81
CA CYS A 577 -24.76 -5.07 -26.84
C CYS A 577 -23.78 -5.90 -25.99
N CYS A 578 -24.08 -6.02 -24.69
CA CYS A 578 -23.42 -6.94 -23.78
C CYS A 578 -24.41 -8.02 -23.33
N VAL A 579 -23.97 -9.29 -23.31
CA VAL A 579 -24.76 -10.40 -22.76
C VAL A 579 -24.71 -10.34 -21.24
N GLU A 580 -25.88 -10.29 -20.61
CA GLU A 580 -26.06 -10.21 -19.15
C GLU A 580 -26.82 -11.44 -18.60
N GLU A 581 -27.02 -12.46 -19.44
CA GLU A 581 -27.67 -13.74 -19.08
C GLU A 581 -26.75 -14.61 -18.21
N PRO A 582 -27.19 -15.07 -17.03
CA PRO A 582 -26.40 -15.98 -16.20
C PRO A 582 -26.00 -17.26 -16.96
N GLY A 583 -24.70 -17.57 -16.98
CA GLY A 583 -24.19 -18.75 -17.70
C GLY A 583 -23.74 -18.48 -19.15
N TYR A 584 -23.94 -17.27 -19.67
CA TYR A 584 -23.46 -16.86 -20.99
C TYR A 584 -22.56 -15.62 -20.91
N THR A 585 -21.65 -15.46 -21.86
CA THR A 585 -20.78 -14.28 -21.95
C THR A 585 -20.53 -13.88 -23.40
N GLY A 586 -20.35 -12.58 -23.63
CA GLY A 586 -19.91 -12.03 -24.91
C GLY A 586 -20.52 -10.66 -25.22
N GLN A 587 -20.03 -10.06 -26.30
CA GLN A 587 -20.46 -8.76 -26.80
C GLN A 587 -20.84 -8.88 -28.27
N GLY A 588 -21.61 -7.93 -28.77
CA GLY A 588 -22.06 -7.95 -30.15
C GLY A 588 -22.79 -6.68 -30.56
N THR A 589 -23.40 -6.70 -31.72
CA THR A 589 -24.11 -5.55 -32.28
C THR A 589 -25.56 -5.88 -32.59
N ILE A 590 -26.43 -4.88 -32.47
CA ILE A 590 -27.83 -4.95 -32.93
C ILE A 590 -28.13 -3.73 -33.79
N ASN A 591 -28.82 -3.94 -34.91
CA ASN A 591 -29.32 -2.85 -35.73
C ASN A 591 -30.75 -2.48 -35.33
N THR A 592 -31.14 -1.20 -35.45
CA THR A 592 -32.52 -0.74 -35.21
C THR A 592 -33.56 -1.54 -36.00
N PHE A 593 -33.24 -1.92 -37.25
CA PHE A 593 -34.10 -2.74 -38.10
C PHE A 593 -34.23 -4.19 -37.61
N ASP A 594 -33.33 -4.68 -36.75
CA ASP A 594 -33.44 -5.98 -36.10
C ASP A 594 -34.32 -5.92 -34.82
N ILE A 595 -34.89 -4.75 -34.52
CA ILE A 595 -35.83 -4.54 -33.40
C ILE A 595 -37.24 -4.22 -33.92
N VAL A 596 -37.38 -3.17 -34.75
CA VAL A 596 -38.66 -2.72 -35.31
C VAL A 596 -38.63 -2.63 -36.83
N ILE A 597 -39.80 -2.75 -37.47
CA ILE A 597 -39.93 -2.81 -38.94
C ILE A 597 -40.26 -1.46 -39.59
N TYR A 598 -40.56 -0.42 -38.80
CA TYR A 598 -40.87 0.91 -39.30
C TYR A 598 -39.63 1.83 -39.22
N PRO A 599 -39.54 2.88 -40.06
CA PRO A 599 -38.40 3.79 -40.06
C PRO A 599 -38.29 4.58 -38.75
N LEU A 600 -37.18 4.38 -38.02
CA LEU A 600 -36.86 5.04 -36.75
C LEU A 600 -35.35 5.34 -36.67
N ALA A 601 -35.02 6.55 -36.20
CA ALA A 601 -33.66 6.93 -35.81
C ALA A 601 -33.55 6.86 -34.28
N ALA A 602 -33.24 5.68 -33.75
CA ALA A 602 -33.06 5.47 -32.32
C ALA A 602 -31.74 6.08 -31.82
N LYS A 603 -31.67 6.45 -30.54
CA LYS A 603 -30.47 6.84 -29.82
C LYS A 603 -30.21 5.89 -28.65
N ALA A 604 -28.98 5.86 -28.12
CA ALA A 604 -28.64 5.02 -26.97
C ALA A 604 -29.55 5.31 -25.74
N GLU A 605 -29.94 6.57 -25.56
CA GLU A 605 -30.90 7.03 -24.53
C GLU A 605 -32.27 6.34 -24.62
N ASP A 606 -32.70 5.90 -25.81
CA ASP A 606 -34.03 5.27 -25.98
C ASP A 606 -34.09 3.84 -25.38
N PHE A 607 -32.94 3.27 -25.00
CA PHE A 607 -32.81 1.94 -24.39
C PHE A 607 -32.64 2.00 -22.86
N VAL A 608 -32.85 3.18 -22.28
CA VAL A 608 -32.79 3.44 -20.84
C VAL A 608 -34.19 3.73 -20.34
N ASP A 609 -34.53 3.19 -19.19
CA ASP A 609 -35.80 3.50 -18.55
C ASP A 609 -35.80 4.94 -18.02
N PHE A 610 -36.70 5.78 -18.51
CA PHE A 610 -36.76 7.20 -18.13
C PHE A 610 -37.01 7.42 -16.64
N ASP A 611 -37.76 6.53 -15.97
CA ASP A 611 -38.11 6.70 -14.56
C ASP A 611 -36.91 6.40 -13.64
N SER A 612 -36.11 5.38 -13.98
CA SER A 612 -34.99 4.91 -13.14
C SER A 612 -33.60 5.31 -13.61
N GLY A 613 -33.45 5.80 -14.85
CA GLY A 613 -32.16 6.06 -15.48
C GLY A 613 -31.34 4.80 -15.77
N ARG A 614 -31.93 3.60 -15.61
CA ARG A 614 -31.24 2.31 -15.76
C ARG A 614 -31.50 1.68 -17.13
N PRO A 615 -30.50 1.04 -17.76
CA PRO A 615 -30.70 0.36 -19.04
C PRO A 615 -31.68 -0.82 -18.96
N PHE A 616 -32.46 -1.05 -20.01
CA PHE A 616 -33.31 -2.24 -20.13
C PHE A 616 -32.48 -3.51 -20.32
N LEU A 617 -32.92 -4.62 -19.69
CA LEU A 617 -32.47 -5.97 -20.03
C LEU A 617 -33.44 -6.58 -21.03
N LEU A 618 -32.97 -6.76 -22.27
CA LEU A 618 -33.80 -7.13 -23.41
C LEU A 618 -33.44 -8.52 -23.89
N LYS A 619 -34.45 -9.37 -24.11
CA LYS A 619 -34.23 -10.71 -24.63
C LYS A 619 -33.96 -10.66 -26.14
N ALA A 620 -32.78 -11.05 -26.59
CA ALA A 620 -32.38 -11.07 -27.99
C ALA A 620 -31.98 -12.47 -28.46
N THR A 621 -32.15 -12.75 -29.74
CA THR A 621 -31.69 -13.98 -30.40
C THR A 621 -30.35 -13.72 -31.07
N VAL A 622 -29.40 -14.62 -30.90
CA VAL A 622 -28.09 -14.60 -31.58
C VAL A 622 -28.30 -15.08 -33.02
N GLU A 623 -28.08 -14.23 -34.02
CA GLU A 623 -28.20 -14.61 -35.44
C GLU A 623 -26.86 -15.05 -36.04
N GLU A 624 -25.76 -14.44 -35.62
CA GLU A 624 -24.42 -14.77 -36.09
C GLU A 624 -23.41 -14.66 -34.95
N VAL A 625 -22.39 -15.52 -34.97
CA VAL A 625 -21.26 -15.49 -34.03
C VAL A 625 -19.98 -15.48 -34.87
N ASP A 626 -19.20 -14.41 -34.78
CA ASP A 626 -17.84 -14.40 -35.30
C ASP A 626 -16.91 -15.09 -34.30
N TYR A 627 -16.61 -16.36 -34.55
CA TYR A 627 -15.75 -17.16 -33.68
C TYR A 627 -14.28 -16.67 -33.63
N ALA A 628 -13.84 -15.79 -34.53
CA ALA A 628 -12.48 -15.26 -34.56
C ALA A 628 -12.30 -14.02 -33.64
N THR A 629 -13.37 -13.26 -33.41
CA THR A 629 -13.40 -12.05 -32.58
C THR A 629 -14.26 -12.20 -31.31
N GLY A 630 -15.16 -13.19 -31.27
CA GLY A 630 -16.14 -13.37 -30.21
C GLY A 630 -17.33 -12.41 -30.27
N MET A 631 -17.44 -11.61 -31.35
CA MET A 631 -18.53 -10.66 -31.57
C MET A 631 -19.77 -11.37 -32.11
N MET A 632 -20.94 -10.99 -31.60
CA MET A 632 -22.23 -11.54 -32.02
C MET A 632 -23.07 -10.52 -32.79
N ARG A 633 -23.98 -11.00 -33.64
CA ARG A 633 -25.06 -10.19 -34.23
C ARG A 633 -26.39 -10.59 -33.58
N PHE A 634 -27.05 -9.65 -32.93
CA PHE A 634 -28.30 -9.88 -32.20
C PHE A 634 -29.52 -9.42 -32.98
N SER A 635 -30.67 -10.06 -32.72
CA SER A 635 -31.97 -9.72 -33.31
C SER A 635 -33.10 -9.93 -32.32
N MET A 636 -33.99 -8.95 -32.21
CA MET A 636 -35.18 -8.99 -31.34
C MET A 636 -36.48 -9.17 -32.13
N ARG A 637 -36.43 -9.24 -33.48
CA ARG A 637 -37.60 -9.31 -34.36
C ARG A 637 -38.63 -10.35 -33.95
N LYS A 638 -38.17 -11.56 -33.58
CA LYS A 638 -39.07 -12.66 -33.20
C LYS A 638 -39.86 -12.33 -31.94
N GLY A 639 -39.19 -11.89 -30.87
CA GLY A 639 -39.83 -11.57 -29.60
C GLY A 639 -40.70 -10.30 -29.68
N ILE A 640 -40.22 -9.25 -30.35
CA ILE A 640 -40.99 -8.03 -30.55
C ILE A 640 -42.24 -8.30 -31.39
N ARG A 641 -42.17 -9.18 -32.41
CA ARG A 641 -43.35 -9.61 -33.19
C ARG A 641 -44.39 -10.30 -32.32
N GLU A 642 -43.97 -11.24 -31.47
CA GLU A 642 -44.89 -11.97 -30.57
C GLU A 642 -45.57 -11.00 -29.58
N LEU A 643 -44.81 -10.07 -29.01
CA LEU A 643 -45.36 -9.02 -28.15
C LEU A 643 -46.34 -8.11 -28.91
N THR A 644 -45.97 -7.70 -30.11
CA THR A 644 -46.79 -6.84 -30.97
C THR A 644 -48.12 -7.50 -31.32
N ILE A 645 -48.13 -8.79 -31.67
CA ILE A 645 -49.37 -9.54 -31.92
C ILE A 645 -50.25 -9.53 -30.68
N ARG A 646 -49.68 -9.76 -29.50
CA ARG A 646 -50.42 -9.77 -28.23
C ARG A 646 -51.04 -8.41 -27.92
N MET A 647 -50.25 -7.33 -28.00
CA MET A 647 -50.72 -5.98 -27.74
C MET A 647 -51.81 -5.55 -28.73
N ALA A 648 -51.64 -5.86 -30.01
CA ALA A 648 -52.66 -5.57 -31.01
C ALA A 648 -53.93 -6.40 -30.80
N SER A 649 -53.81 -7.66 -30.35
CA SER A 649 -54.97 -8.51 -30.01
C SER A 649 -55.73 -7.97 -28.80
N GLU A 650 -55.02 -7.54 -27.76
CA GLU A 650 -55.61 -6.90 -26.58
C GLU A 650 -56.37 -5.61 -26.94
N ALA A 651 -55.76 -4.74 -27.77
CA ALA A 651 -56.40 -3.51 -28.25
C ALA A 651 -57.65 -3.81 -29.10
N ARG A 652 -57.59 -4.84 -29.96
CA ARG A 652 -58.75 -5.29 -30.75
C ARG A 652 -59.89 -5.78 -29.86
N ASP A 653 -59.59 -6.67 -28.92
CA ASP A 653 -60.59 -7.36 -28.11
C ASP A 653 -61.26 -6.38 -27.11
N SER A 654 -60.49 -5.40 -26.61
CA SER A 654 -60.99 -4.30 -25.76
C SER A 654 -61.65 -3.16 -26.55
N LYS A 655 -61.56 -3.18 -27.89
CA LYS A 655 -62.02 -2.11 -28.81
C LYS A 655 -61.39 -0.75 -28.54
N GLU A 656 -60.16 -0.76 -28.02
CA GLU A 656 -59.38 0.44 -27.73
C GLU A 656 -59.10 1.26 -28.99
N GLU A 657 -59.17 2.58 -28.85
CA GLU A 657 -58.79 3.54 -29.89
C GLU A 657 -57.32 3.91 -29.69
N CYS A 658 -56.44 3.40 -30.55
CA CYS A 658 -55.02 3.67 -30.47
C CYS A 658 -54.68 4.96 -31.22
N ARG A 659 -53.90 5.84 -30.59
CA ARG A 659 -53.27 6.97 -31.28
C ARG A 659 -52.19 6.43 -32.20
N THR A 660 -52.21 6.82 -33.47
CA THR A 660 -51.36 6.25 -34.52
C THR A 660 -50.72 7.35 -35.35
N TYR A 661 -49.40 7.41 -35.31
CA TYR A 661 -48.60 8.32 -36.14
C TYR A 661 -48.41 7.75 -37.54
N LEU A 662 -48.80 8.51 -38.57
CA LEU A 662 -48.69 8.11 -39.97
C LEU A 662 -47.30 8.41 -40.53
N TYR A 663 -46.62 7.40 -41.08
CA TYR A 663 -45.28 7.56 -41.64
C TYR A 663 -45.17 7.25 -43.14
N ASP A 664 -46.12 6.54 -43.74
CA ASP A 664 -46.09 6.22 -45.17
C ASP A 664 -47.51 5.99 -45.73
N TYR A 665 -47.69 6.22 -47.03
CA TYR A 665 -48.95 5.99 -47.76
C TYR A 665 -48.67 5.29 -49.10
N ARG A 666 -49.35 4.17 -49.34
CA ARG A 666 -49.26 3.43 -50.61
C ARG A 666 -50.49 3.70 -51.48
N SER A 667 -50.27 4.49 -52.53
CA SER A 667 -51.30 4.86 -53.52
C SER A 667 -51.90 3.66 -54.27
N ALA A 668 -51.09 2.62 -54.56
CA ALA A 668 -51.55 1.44 -55.30
C ALA A 668 -52.62 0.61 -54.57
N THR A 669 -52.63 0.64 -53.23
CA THR A 669 -53.55 -0.16 -52.40
C THR A 669 -54.50 0.69 -51.54
N ASN A 670 -54.38 2.03 -51.64
CA ASN A 670 -55.09 3.02 -50.82
C ASN A 670 -54.92 2.75 -49.31
N GLN A 671 -53.68 2.56 -48.86
CA GLN A 671 -53.35 2.16 -47.49
C GLN A 671 -52.37 3.12 -46.83
N TRP A 672 -52.71 3.54 -45.61
CA TRP A 672 -51.85 4.28 -44.70
C TRP A 672 -51.10 3.34 -43.77
N PHE A 673 -49.83 3.64 -43.51
CA PHE A 673 -48.97 2.95 -42.56
C PHE A 673 -48.64 3.89 -41.42
N GLY A 674 -48.91 3.43 -40.20
CA GLY A 674 -48.60 4.18 -38.99
C GLY A 674 -48.05 3.29 -37.88
N VAL A 675 -47.56 3.94 -36.83
CA VAL A 675 -47.13 3.30 -35.59
C VAL A 675 -48.02 3.81 -34.45
N THR A 676 -48.54 2.91 -33.63
CA THR A 676 -49.35 3.29 -32.46
C THR A 676 -48.48 3.92 -31.38
N ASP A 677 -49.09 4.65 -30.44
CA ASP A 677 -48.47 5.10 -29.19
C ASP A 677 -47.87 3.96 -28.36
N SER A 678 -48.42 2.75 -28.51
CA SER A 678 -47.93 1.51 -27.94
C SER A 678 -46.79 0.86 -28.74
N GLY A 679 -46.36 1.48 -29.85
CA GLY A 679 -45.14 1.14 -30.59
C GLY A 679 -45.26 0.06 -31.65
N PHE A 680 -46.46 -0.44 -31.94
CA PHE A 680 -46.66 -1.43 -33.00
C PHE A 680 -47.18 -0.83 -34.31
N PRO A 681 -46.81 -1.38 -35.48
CA PRO A 681 -47.24 -0.87 -36.77
C PRO A 681 -48.69 -1.25 -37.08
N VAL A 682 -49.46 -0.32 -37.62
CA VAL A 682 -50.85 -0.49 -38.06
C VAL A 682 -51.00 -0.01 -39.50
N VAL A 683 -51.85 -0.71 -40.26
CA VAL A 683 -52.20 -0.37 -41.63
C VAL A 683 -53.72 -0.22 -41.74
N PHE A 684 -54.22 0.82 -42.40
CA PHE A 684 -55.65 0.99 -42.63
C PHE A 684 -55.93 1.67 -43.98
N LYS A 685 -57.16 1.55 -44.46
CA LYS A 685 -57.60 2.21 -45.69
C LYS A 685 -58.33 3.51 -45.36
N ALA A 686 -57.86 4.62 -45.94
CA ALA A 686 -58.52 5.91 -45.92
C ALA A 686 -58.09 6.70 -47.16
N PRO A 687 -58.97 7.52 -47.78
CA PRO A 687 -58.61 8.38 -48.90
C PRO A 687 -57.42 9.29 -48.55
N ARG A 688 -56.47 9.44 -49.47
CA ARG A 688 -55.30 10.33 -49.27
C ARG A 688 -55.71 11.79 -49.02
N GLU A 689 -56.85 12.21 -49.58
CA GLU A 689 -57.36 13.58 -49.47
C GLU A 689 -57.77 13.94 -48.03
N GLU A 690 -57.98 12.94 -47.16
CA GLU A 690 -58.40 13.13 -45.77
C GLU A 690 -57.25 13.19 -44.76
N LEU A 691 -56.03 12.74 -45.11
CA LEU A 691 -54.92 12.54 -44.17
C LEU A 691 -53.55 12.90 -44.77
N MET A 692 -52.59 13.32 -43.94
CA MET A 692 -51.21 13.56 -44.36
C MET A 692 -50.18 12.68 -43.63
N ALA A 693 -49.02 12.46 -44.28
CA ALA A 693 -47.88 11.83 -43.60
C ALA A 693 -47.32 12.80 -42.55
N ASN A 694 -46.87 12.25 -41.41
CA ASN A 694 -46.55 13.01 -40.19
C ASN A 694 -47.78 13.69 -39.59
N GLU A 695 -48.85 12.92 -39.39
CA GLU A 695 -50.05 13.29 -38.64
C GLU A 695 -50.37 12.15 -37.66
N VAL A 696 -51.07 12.45 -36.56
CA VAL A 696 -51.55 11.44 -35.61
C VAL A 696 -53.06 11.29 -35.74
N VAL A 697 -53.52 10.05 -35.84
CA VAL A 697 -54.93 9.69 -35.99
C VAL A 697 -55.34 8.66 -34.96
N TYR A 698 -56.63 8.57 -34.67
CA TYR A 698 -57.19 7.48 -33.88
C TYR A 698 -57.54 6.30 -34.79
N THR A 699 -57.00 5.13 -34.47
CA THR A 699 -57.28 3.88 -35.18
C THR A 699 -57.74 2.81 -34.23
N ARG A 700 -58.79 2.08 -34.59
CA ARG A 700 -59.23 0.88 -33.87
C ARG A 700 -58.78 -0.37 -34.61
N ILE A 701 -58.15 -1.33 -33.92
CA ILE A 701 -57.68 -2.56 -34.54
C ILE A 701 -58.86 -3.47 -34.90
N GLU A 702 -58.93 -3.95 -36.13
CA GLU A 702 -60.00 -4.85 -36.60
C GLU A 702 -59.53 -6.30 -36.71
N TYR A 703 -58.42 -6.54 -37.42
CA TYR A 703 -57.90 -7.88 -37.61
C TYR A 703 -56.38 -7.91 -37.76
N ILE A 704 -55.78 -8.99 -37.27
CA ILE A 704 -54.33 -9.20 -37.25
C ILE A 704 -54.04 -10.39 -38.14
N ASN A 705 -53.21 -10.18 -39.16
CA ASN A 705 -52.81 -11.22 -40.10
C ASN A 705 -51.30 -11.49 -39.95
N SER A 706 -50.98 -12.67 -39.45
CA SER A 706 -49.60 -13.13 -39.25
C SER A 706 -49.32 -14.24 -40.26
N ARG A 707 -48.50 -13.96 -41.27
CA ARG A 707 -48.08 -14.97 -42.26
C ARG A 707 -46.75 -15.63 -41.86
N PRO A 708 -46.49 -16.87 -42.32
CA PRO A 708 -45.23 -17.58 -42.05
C PRO A 708 -43.98 -16.89 -42.63
N ASP A 709 -44.13 -16.04 -43.65
CA ASP A 709 -43.03 -15.34 -44.35
C ASP A 709 -42.47 -14.12 -43.59
N ASN A 710 -42.62 -14.11 -42.26
CA ASN A 710 -42.19 -13.05 -41.38
C ASN A 710 -42.85 -11.67 -41.63
N LYS A 711 -43.96 -11.60 -42.38
CA LYS A 711 -44.76 -10.38 -42.53
C LYS A 711 -45.95 -10.36 -41.56
N LEU A 712 -46.02 -9.31 -40.74
CA LEU A 712 -47.12 -9.05 -39.82
C LEU A 712 -47.91 -7.84 -40.34
N PHE A 713 -49.22 -8.01 -40.52
CA PHE A 713 -50.13 -6.94 -40.91
C PHE A 713 -51.21 -6.78 -39.85
N ILE A 714 -51.14 -5.71 -39.08
CA ILE A 714 -52.19 -5.31 -38.15
C ILE A 714 -53.07 -4.32 -38.88
N ASN A 715 -54.32 -4.69 -39.14
CA ASN A 715 -55.24 -3.85 -39.88
C ASN A 715 -56.15 -3.10 -38.90
N GLY A 716 -56.10 -1.79 -38.99
CA GLY A 716 -56.97 -0.89 -38.24
C GLY A 716 -58.07 -0.30 -39.11
N ARG A 717 -59.02 0.34 -38.45
CA ARG A 717 -59.99 1.26 -39.03
C ARG A 717 -59.73 2.66 -38.50
N PHE A 718 -59.68 3.62 -39.41
CA PHE A 718 -59.64 5.04 -39.08
C PHE A 718 -60.92 5.45 -38.34
N ILE A 719 -60.76 6.18 -37.24
CA ILE A 719 -61.85 6.69 -36.41
C ILE A 719 -61.96 8.20 -36.58
N ASP A 720 -60.90 8.94 -36.24
CA ASP A 720 -60.87 10.40 -36.28
C ASP A 720 -59.41 10.93 -36.36
N THR A 721 -59.24 12.19 -36.72
CA THR A 721 -57.96 12.92 -36.67
C THR A 721 -57.74 13.53 -35.28
N GLU A 722 -56.49 13.56 -34.81
CA GLU A 722 -56.13 14.28 -33.59
C GLU A 722 -55.89 15.77 -33.91
N ASP A 723 -56.35 16.70 -33.05
CA ASP A 723 -56.04 18.12 -33.17
C ASP A 723 -54.51 18.34 -33.15
N LYS A 724 -54.02 19.31 -33.94
CA LYS A 724 -52.57 19.54 -34.12
C LYS A 724 -51.86 19.81 -32.79
N ASP A 725 -51.11 18.81 -32.32
CA ASP A 725 -50.23 18.90 -31.15
C ASP A 725 -48.78 19.16 -31.59
N ASP A 726 -48.12 20.15 -30.95
CA ASP A 726 -46.78 20.64 -31.32
C ASP A 726 -45.65 19.61 -31.09
N ASN A 727 -45.94 18.48 -30.44
CA ASN A 727 -44.96 17.47 -30.03
C ASN A 727 -44.80 16.26 -30.96
N LEU A 728 -45.22 16.37 -32.24
CA LEU A 728 -45.19 15.27 -33.19
C LEU A 728 -43.80 14.61 -33.38
N PHE A 729 -42.73 15.40 -33.24
CA PHE A 729 -41.33 14.95 -33.40
C PHE A 729 -40.89 13.87 -32.39
N ARG A 730 -41.57 13.75 -31.24
CA ARG A 730 -41.23 12.76 -30.20
C ARG A 730 -42.09 11.50 -30.24
N PHE A 731 -43.19 11.49 -31.00
CA PHE A 731 -44.16 10.38 -30.98
C PHE A 731 -43.51 9.03 -31.27
N LYS A 732 -42.74 8.92 -32.37
CA LYS A 732 -42.08 7.65 -32.75
C LYS A 732 -41.08 7.16 -31.71
N ARG A 733 -40.33 8.06 -31.07
CA ARG A 733 -39.36 7.68 -30.02
C ARG A 733 -40.06 7.26 -28.73
N ASN A 734 -41.13 7.95 -28.34
CA ASN A 734 -41.95 7.56 -27.19
C ASN A 734 -42.63 6.20 -27.42
N ALA A 735 -43.20 5.99 -28.60
CA ALA A 735 -43.81 4.74 -28.99
C ALA A 735 -42.81 3.57 -28.96
N PHE A 736 -41.60 3.80 -29.47
CA PHE A 736 -40.50 2.83 -29.39
C PHE A 736 -40.08 2.54 -27.94
N TYR A 737 -39.95 3.57 -27.10
CA TYR A 737 -39.65 3.42 -25.67
C TYR A 737 -40.72 2.58 -24.95
N TYR A 738 -42.01 2.86 -25.15
CA TYR A 738 -43.08 2.09 -24.52
C TYR A 738 -43.09 0.62 -24.96
N LEU A 739 -42.81 0.36 -26.23
CA LEU A 739 -42.65 -1.00 -26.74
C LEU A 739 -41.50 -1.73 -26.03
N LEU A 740 -40.32 -1.08 -25.91
CA LEU A 740 -39.16 -1.66 -25.22
C LEU A 740 -39.41 -1.87 -23.73
N LYS A 741 -40.03 -0.89 -23.04
CA LYS A 741 -40.40 -1.00 -21.63
C LYS A 741 -41.30 -2.20 -21.38
N ARG A 742 -42.29 -2.40 -22.26
CA ARG A 742 -43.20 -3.56 -22.20
C ARG A 742 -42.51 -4.87 -22.57
N TYR A 743 -41.56 -4.85 -23.50
CA TYR A 743 -40.76 -6.01 -23.90
C TYR A 743 -39.77 -6.46 -22.82
N ALA A 744 -39.16 -5.53 -22.09
CA ALA A 744 -38.30 -5.82 -20.95
C ALA A 744 -39.08 -6.43 -19.77
N GLY A 745 -40.40 -6.23 -19.69
CA GLY A 745 -41.24 -6.81 -18.63
C GLY A 745 -40.86 -6.36 -17.22
N GLY A 746 -40.24 -5.18 -17.09
CA GLY A 746 -39.70 -4.67 -15.81
C GLY A 746 -38.26 -5.11 -15.48
N ALA A 747 -37.61 -5.90 -16.34
CA ALA A 747 -36.21 -6.28 -16.16
C ALA A 747 -35.29 -5.10 -16.50
N LEU A 748 -34.73 -4.49 -15.47
CA LEU A 748 -33.74 -3.43 -15.58
C LEU A 748 -32.39 -3.94 -15.12
N TYR A 749 -31.34 -3.45 -15.77
CA TYR A 749 -29.99 -3.73 -15.34
C TYR A 749 -29.72 -3.01 -14.03
N SER A 750 -29.38 -3.77 -12.98
CA SER A 750 -28.86 -3.23 -11.73
C SER A 750 -27.38 -3.63 -11.63
N PRO A 751 -26.45 -2.67 -11.57
CA PRO A 751 -25.08 -3.00 -11.20
C PRO A 751 -25.08 -3.61 -9.79
N ALA A 752 -24.14 -4.52 -9.54
CA ALA A 752 -23.96 -5.10 -8.20
C ALA A 752 -23.78 -3.97 -7.16
N PRO A 753 -24.38 -4.08 -5.95
CA PRO A 753 -24.56 -2.94 -5.05
C PRO A 753 -23.23 -2.28 -4.68
N GLY A 754 -23.07 -1.02 -5.14
CA GLY A 754 -21.93 -0.14 -4.92
C GLY A 754 -21.38 0.55 -6.18
N ALA A 755 -22.25 0.79 -7.17
CA ALA A 755 -22.03 1.79 -8.20
C ALA A 755 -22.94 2.99 -7.93
N ASP A 756 -22.67 3.71 -6.83
CA ASP A 756 -22.99 5.14 -6.81
C ASP A 756 -21.90 5.79 -7.66
N THR A 757 -22.16 5.89 -8.95
CA THR A 757 -21.44 6.78 -9.83
C THR A 757 -21.96 8.18 -9.54
N ASP A 758 -21.28 8.93 -8.67
CA ASP A 758 -21.11 10.34 -8.97
C ASP A 758 -20.58 10.38 -10.42
N GLU A 759 -21.28 11.12 -11.27
CA GLU A 759 -20.82 11.43 -12.61
C GLU A 759 -19.43 12.09 -12.48
N MET A 760 -18.38 11.28 -12.57
CA MET A 760 -17.11 11.76 -13.10
C MET A 760 -17.39 12.07 -14.57
N VAL A 761 -17.88 13.30 -14.81
CA VAL A 761 -17.38 14.10 -15.91
C VAL A 761 -15.89 13.80 -15.98
N ALA A 762 -15.41 13.31 -17.11
CA ALA A 762 -13.98 13.13 -17.33
C ALA A 762 -13.33 14.49 -17.08
N ALA A 763 -12.84 14.69 -15.86
CA ALA A 763 -12.12 15.88 -15.50
C ALA A 763 -10.91 15.92 -16.44
N PRO A 764 -10.55 17.09 -16.97
CA PRO A 764 -9.32 17.23 -17.73
C PRO A 764 -8.19 16.62 -16.89
N THR A 765 -7.46 15.68 -17.48
CA THR A 765 -6.38 14.94 -16.81
C THR A 765 -5.38 15.96 -16.26
N GLU A 766 -5.47 16.24 -14.95
CA GLU A 766 -4.53 17.12 -14.26
C GLU A 766 -3.10 16.56 -14.45
N PRO A 767 -2.06 17.42 -14.52
CA PRO A 767 -0.69 16.95 -14.70
C PRO A 767 -0.27 16.05 -13.53
N GLU A 768 -0.09 14.76 -13.78
CA GLU A 768 0.44 13.79 -12.83
C GLU A 768 1.95 13.95 -12.69
N VAL A 769 2.45 14.02 -11.46
CA VAL A 769 3.88 14.00 -11.16
C VAL A 769 4.24 12.67 -10.54
N TYR A 770 5.11 11.93 -11.22
CA TYR A 770 5.59 10.65 -10.73
C TYR A 770 6.62 10.82 -9.62
N LEU A 771 6.32 10.24 -8.46
CA LEU A 771 7.20 10.23 -7.30
C LEU A 771 8.31 9.19 -7.47
N GLN A 772 9.50 9.52 -6.97
CA GLN A 772 10.64 8.61 -6.89
C GLN A 772 10.54 7.73 -5.63
N PRO A 773 11.18 6.55 -5.61
CA PRO A 773 11.19 5.68 -4.43
C PRO A 773 11.67 6.38 -3.15
N ASP A 774 12.65 7.29 -3.26
CA ASP A 774 13.16 8.04 -2.11
C ASP A 774 12.15 9.05 -1.56
N GLU A 775 11.29 9.62 -2.40
CA GLU A 775 10.19 10.48 -1.96
C GLU A 775 9.14 9.68 -1.19
N VAL A 776 8.84 8.45 -1.62
CA VAL A 776 7.95 7.55 -0.87
C VAL A 776 8.61 7.07 0.43
N ARG A 777 9.93 6.85 0.47
CA ARG A 777 10.65 6.57 1.73
C ARG A 777 10.55 7.73 2.71
N GLU A 778 10.66 8.97 2.23
CA GLU A 778 10.48 10.14 3.08
C GLU A 778 9.01 10.26 3.55
N LEU A 779 8.03 9.95 2.70
CA LEU A 779 6.62 9.86 3.10
C LEU A 779 6.43 8.87 4.27
N ILE A 780 7.06 7.70 4.19
CA ILE A 780 7.06 6.69 5.27
C ILE A 780 7.66 7.26 6.57
N ARG A 781 8.77 8.00 6.48
CA ARG A 781 9.42 8.65 7.64
C ARG A 781 8.56 9.77 8.24
N LEU A 782 7.80 10.49 7.42
CA LEU A 782 6.85 11.50 7.91
C LEU A 782 5.70 10.85 8.67
N VAL A 783 5.14 9.74 8.16
CA VAL A 783 4.11 8.95 8.86
C VAL A 783 4.64 8.42 10.20
N ASP A 784 5.87 7.90 10.26
CA ASP A 784 6.53 7.46 11.51
C ASP A 784 6.75 8.62 12.50
N SER A 785 7.07 9.81 11.99
CA SER A 785 7.23 11.02 12.82
C SER A 785 5.90 11.42 13.47
N VAL A 786 4.78 11.33 12.74
CA VAL A 786 3.43 11.54 13.32
C VAL A 786 3.11 10.50 14.38
N ALA A 787 3.44 9.21 14.14
CA ALA A 787 3.26 8.15 15.12
C ALA A 787 4.06 8.41 16.41
N SER A 788 5.30 8.87 16.27
CA SER A 788 6.19 9.20 17.39
C SER A 788 5.68 10.40 18.21
N MET A 789 5.04 11.38 17.58
CA MET A 789 4.43 12.52 18.28
C MET A 789 3.20 12.10 19.12
N ARG A 790 2.48 11.05 18.70
CA ARG A 790 1.30 10.51 19.38
C ARG A 790 1.61 9.32 20.29
N HIS A 791 2.83 9.20 20.79
CA HIS A 791 3.33 7.99 21.45
C HIS A 791 2.54 7.51 22.69
N THR A 792 1.70 8.37 23.28
CA THR A 792 0.76 8.05 24.36
C THR A 792 -0.55 7.42 23.87
N ASP A 793 -0.97 7.69 22.63
CA ASP A 793 -2.19 7.17 22.03
C ASP A 793 -1.92 5.88 21.24
N TYR A 794 -2.22 4.72 21.84
CA TYR A 794 -1.91 3.41 21.26
C TYR A 794 -2.55 3.18 19.88
N VAL A 795 -3.85 3.45 19.74
CA VAL A 795 -4.61 3.17 18.51
C VAL A 795 -4.15 4.07 17.32
N PRO A 796 -4.09 5.40 17.45
CA PRO A 796 -3.52 6.26 16.42
C PRO A 796 -2.07 5.91 16.08
N THR A 797 -1.21 5.67 17.08
CA THR A 797 0.19 5.27 16.85
C THR A 797 0.26 4.00 16.02
N TYR A 798 -0.53 2.99 16.39
CA TYR A 798 -0.58 1.71 15.69
C TYR A 798 -0.99 1.86 14.22
N ASN A 799 -2.06 2.62 13.94
CA ASN A 799 -2.55 2.84 12.57
C ASN A 799 -1.52 3.57 11.69
N HIS A 800 -0.78 4.55 12.24
CA HIS A 800 0.29 5.23 11.49
C HIS A 800 1.47 4.27 11.21
N LEU A 801 1.87 3.45 12.19
CA LEU A 801 2.91 2.44 11.98
C LEU A 801 2.47 1.37 10.97
N ALA A 802 1.19 0.98 10.97
CA ALA A 802 0.63 0.06 9.99
C ALA A 802 0.60 0.65 8.58
N LEU A 803 0.26 1.94 8.44
CA LEU A 803 0.37 2.66 7.17
C LEU A 803 1.83 2.71 6.68
N ALA A 804 2.79 2.99 7.57
CA ALA A 804 4.22 2.99 7.25
C ALA A 804 4.71 1.59 6.80
N ARG A 805 4.25 0.51 7.45
CA ARG A 805 4.50 -0.88 7.05
C ARG A 805 3.90 -1.18 5.67
N LEU A 806 2.67 -0.77 5.40
CA LEU A 806 1.99 -0.96 4.11
C LEU A 806 2.76 -0.26 2.98
N LEU A 807 3.10 1.01 3.16
CA LEU A 807 3.89 1.79 2.19
C LEU A 807 5.28 1.17 1.96
N SER A 808 5.93 0.67 3.01
CA SER A 808 7.22 -0.05 2.90
C SER A 808 7.08 -1.33 2.08
N ALA A 809 5.96 -2.03 2.23
CA ALA A 809 5.67 -3.24 1.48
C ALA A 809 5.31 -2.95 0.00
N ILE A 810 4.68 -1.81 -0.30
CA ILE A 810 4.47 -1.33 -1.68
C ILE A 810 5.80 -0.98 -2.37
N LEU A 811 6.79 -0.50 -1.61
CA LEU A 811 8.15 -0.21 -2.08
C LEU A 811 9.05 -1.45 -2.23
N ASP A 812 8.58 -2.65 -1.87
CA ASP A 812 9.39 -3.86 -1.75
C ASP A 812 10.62 -3.71 -0.80
N ASP A 813 10.56 -2.80 0.18
CA ASP A 813 11.62 -2.60 1.17
C ASP A 813 11.42 -3.53 2.38
N THR A 814 12.04 -4.71 2.31
CA THR A 814 11.91 -5.75 3.35
C THR A 814 12.46 -5.33 4.70
N PHE A 815 13.48 -4.46 4.72
CA PHE A 815 14.07 -3.97 5.96
C PHE A 815 13.12 -3.01 6.68
N LEU A 816 12.62 -1.98 5.97
CA LEU A 816 11.65 -1.05 6.56
C LEU A 816 10.36 -1.76 6.98
N ARG A 817 9.88 -2.73 6.20
CA ARG A 817 8.72 -3.55 6.57
C ARG A 817 8.93 -4.26 7.91
N GLU A 818 10.10 -4.86 8.14
CA GLU A 818 10.40 -5.52 9.43
C GLU A 818 10.55 -4.51 10.57
N VAL A 819 11.15 -3.34 10.32
CA VAL A 819 11.24 -2.26 11.31
C VAL A 819 9.86 -1.85 11.82
N TYR A 820 8.93 -1.55 10.92
CA TYR A 820 7.58 -1.14 11.34
C TYR A 820 6.77 -2.29 11.93
N SER A 821 6.98 -3.53 11.47
CA SER A 821 6.41 -4.74 12.09
C SER A 821 6.81 -4.86 13.57
N VAL A 822 8.10 -4.72 13.87
CA VAL A 822 8.60 -4.75 15.26
C VAL A 822 8.06 -3.58 16.08
N LYS A 823 8.03 -2.34 15.54
CA LYS A 823 7.45 -1.18 16.22
C LYS A 823 5.98 -1.44 16.60
N MET A 824 5.19 -2.01 15.68
CA MET A 824 3.79 -2.39 15.93
C MET A 824 3.67 -3.41 17.07
N SER A 825 4.46 -4.48 17.06
CA SER A 825 4.43 -5.49 18.13
C SER A 825 4.81 -4.94 19.51
N LEU A 826 5.72 -3.95 19.58
CA LEU A 826 6.04 -3.27 20.85
C LEU A 826 4.86 -2.42 21.36
N VAL A 827 4.11 -1.78 20.46
CA VAL A 827 2.89 -1.03 20.80
C VAL A 827 1.79 -1.98 21.29
N GLU A 828 1.60 -3.12 20.63
CA GLU A 828 0.65 -4.17 21.04
C GLU A 828 0.99 -4.74 22.42
N ALA A 829 2.27 -5.01 22.68
CA ALA A 829 2.69 -5.53 23.99
C ALA A 829 2.42 -4.53 25.13
N LEU A 830 2.64 -3.22 24.88
CA LEU A 830 2.33 -2.18 25.86
C LEU A 830 0.82 -2.03 26.10
N TRP A 831 0.03 -2.08 25.03
CA TRP A 831 -1.44 -2.02 25.13
C TRP A 831 -2.01 -3.25 25.85
N SER A 832 -1.51 -4.44 25.55
CA SER A 832 -1.89 -5.68 26.23
C SER A 832 -1.55 -5.61 27.73
N PHE A 833 -0.38 -5.08 28.08
CA PHE A 833 -0.03 -4.81 29.47
C PHE A 833 -1.00 -3.81 30.12
N ALA A 834 -1.41 -2.75 29.44
CA ALA A 834 -2.37 -1.79 29.99
C ALA A 834 -3.70 -2.45 30.37
N ALA A 835 -4.21 -3.35 29.49
CA ALA A 835 -5.46 -4.06 29.70
C ALA A 835 -5.37 -5.18 30.75
N VAL A 836 -4.29 -5.97 30.73
CA VAL A 836 -4.17 -7.23 31.47
C VAL A 836 -3.30 -7.09 32.73
N GLY A 837 -2.37 -6.13 32.75
CA GLY A 837 -1.52 -5.78 33.89
C GLY A 837 -0.31 -6.66 34.13
N TRP A 838 0.04 -7.54 33.18
CA TRP A 838 1.25 -8.35 33.16
C TRP A 838 1.72 -8.60 31.73
N ILE A 839 2.93 -9.14 31.57
CA ILE A 839 3.54 -9.49 30.27
C ILE A 839 3.91 -10.96 30.28
N ASP A 840 3.48 -11.71 29.27
CA ASP A 840 3.93 -13.09 29.06
C ASP A 840 5.41 -13.12 28.65
N ARG A 841 6.20 -13.89 29.39
CA ARG A 841 7.66 -13.91 29.22
C ARG A 841 8.09 -14.67 27.97
N GLU A 842 7.42 -15.78 27.64
CA GLU A 842 7.82 -16.60 26.49
C GLU A 842 7.59 -15.84 25.17
N THR A 843 6.43 -15.20 25.03
CA THR A 843 6.14 -14.33 23.88
C THR A 843 7.03 -13.09 23.85
N PHE A 844 7.31 -12.47 25.00
CA PHE A 844 8.20 -11.32 25.08
C PHE A 844 9.66 -11.65 24.70
N ASP A 845 10.21 -12.80 25.10
CA ASP A 845 11.59 -13.20 24.79
C ASP A 845 11.81 -13.41 23.28
N ALA A 846 10.77 -13.80 22.53
CA ALA A 846 10.82 -13.85 21.07
C ALA A 846 10.83 -12.44 20.45
N LEU A 847 10.00 -11.53 20.97
CA LEU A 847 9.94 -10.12 20.56
C LEU A 847 11.24 -9.38 20.89
N ASP A 848 11.81 -9.61 22.06
CA ASP A 848 13.04 -8.96 22.53
C ASP A 848 14.24 -9.27 21.64
N ARG A 849 14.38 -10.53 21.21
CA ARG A 849 15.41 -10.95 20.25
C ARG A 849 15.29 -10.23 18.91
N ARG A 850 14.07 -10.10 18.38
CA ARG A 850 13.81 -9.38 17.12
C ARG A 850 14.07 -7.88 17.27
N ALA A 851 13.56 -7.27 18.34
CA ALA A 851 13.65 -5.84 18.58
C ALA A 851 15.07 -5.36 18.93
N SER A 852 15.87 -6.19 19.60
CA SER A 852 17.25 -5.85 20.00
C SER A 852 18.16 -5.51 18.82
N MET A 853 17.98 -6.17 17.67
CA MET A 853 18.77 -5.90 16.47
C MET A 853 18.46 -4.51 15.88
N LEU A 854 17.24 -4.02 16.04
CA LEU A 854 16.76 -2.76 15.47
C LEU A 854 16.84 -1.58 16.45
N ALA A 855 16.82 -1.86 17.76
CA ALA A 855 16.95 -0.87 18.81
C ALA A 855 18.28 -0.08 18.77
N GLN A 856 19.28 -0.52 18.01
CA GLN A 856 20.53 0.21 17.83
C GLN A 856 20.37 1.48 16.98
N SER A 857 19.41 1.50 16.05
CA SER A 857 19.19 2.63 15.12
C SER A 857 17.93 3.46 15.41
N ASP A 858 16.95 2.95 16.17
CA ASP A 858 15.69 3.64 16.44
C ASP A 858 15.45 3.91 17.95
N PRO A 859 15.42 5.19 18.38
CA PRO A 859 15.20 5.60 19.77
C PRO A 859 13.89 5.16 20.41
N ASP A 860 12.76 5.30 19.70
CA ASP A 860 11.45 4.99 20.28
C ASP A 860 11.31 3.47 20.47
N THR A 861 11.76 2.66 19.51
CA THR A 861 11.89 1.21 19.64
C THR A 861 12.74 0.85 20.85
N ARG A 862 13.93 1.46 21.00
CA ARG A 862 14.80 1.22 22.15
C ARG A 862 14.11 1.55 23.46
N ARG A 863 13.43 2.70 23.54
CA ARG A 863 12.71 3.15 24.73
C ARG A 863 11.59 2.18 25.10
N ARG A 864 10.71 1.84 24.15
CA ARG A 864 9.58 0.91 24.35
C ARG A 864 10.08 -0.49 24.73
N LEU A 865 11.14 -0.96 24.09
CA LEU A 865 11.77 -2.23 24.42
C LEU A 865 12.29 -2.26 25.86
N MET A 866 12.99 -1.20 26.30
CA MET A 866 13.48 -1.10 27.68
C MET A 866 12.34 -1.02 28.70
N ILE A 867 11.25 -0.30 28.39
CA ILE A 867 10.04 -0.28 29.23
C ILE A 867 9.48 -1.70 29.38
N LEU A 868 9.28 -2.42 28.27
CA LEU A 868 8.76 -3.79 28.31
C LEU A 868 9.70 -4.78 29.01
N ARG A 869 11.02 -4.62 28.88
CA ARG A 869 12.01 -5.42 29.64
C ARG A 869 11.89 -5.24 31.14
N VAL A 870 11.59 -4.02 31.59
CA VAL A 870 11.37 -3.73 33.01
C VAL A 870 10.01 -4.30 33.45
N LEU A 871 8.96 -4.09 32.66
CA LEU A 871 7.60 -4.58 32.96
C LEU A 871 7.49 -6.11 32.95
N SER A 872 8.24 -6.83 32.11
CA SER A 872 8.25 -8.31 32.08
C SER A 872 8.85 -8.92 33.35
N ARG A 873 9.45 -8.09 34.22
CA ARG A 873 9.95 -8.44 35.55
C ARG A 873 9.01 -8.02 36.67
N LEU A 874 7.79 -7.59 36.38
CA LEU A 874 6.77 -7.29 37.39
C LEU A 874 6.29 -8.57 38.10
N ASP A 875 6.07 -8.49 39.41
CA ASP A 875 5.63 -9.57 40.31
C ASP A 875 6.56 -10.79 40.41
N THR A 876 7.86 -10.55 40.25
CA THR A 876 8.87 -11.62 40.26
C THR A 876 9.49 -11.78 41.65
N PRO A 877 10.02 -12.97 42.01
CA PRO A 877 10.75 -13.11 43.27
C PRO A 877 11.86 -12.06 43.36
N TRP A 878 12.05 -11.45 44.53
CA TRP A 878 13.04 -10.38 44.68
C TRP A 878 14.45 -10.86 44.27
N GLN A 879 14.78 -12.14 44.51
CA GLN A 879 16.06 -12.74 44.12
C GLN A 879 16.31 -12.72 42.60
N GLU A 880 15.25 -12.67 41.79
CA GLU A 880 15.31 -12.60 40.32
C GLU A 880 15.32 -11.16 39.78
N SER A 881 15.19 -10.15 40.66
CA SER A 881 15.16 -8.74 40.27
C SER A 881 16.56 -8.13 40.02
N GLY A 882 17.63 -8.93 40.06
CA GLY A 882 19.01 -8.46 39.86
C GLY A 882 19.24 -7.76 38.51
N ALA A 883 18.57 -8.20 37.45
CA ALA A 883 18.65 -7.58 36.12
C ALA A 883 18.04 -6.16 36.05
N LEU A 884 17.22 -5.78 37.04
CA LEU A 884 16.64 -4.43 37.13
C LEU A 884 17.60 -3.41 37.77
N VAL A 885 18.66 -3.87 38.44
CA VAL A 885 19.60 -2.99 39.16
C VAL A 885 20.35 -2.07 38.20
N ASP A 886 20.80 -2.59 37.05
CA ASP A 886 21.48 -1.79 36.02
C ASP A 886 20.54 -0.73 35.42
N ALA A 887 19.29 -1.10 35.17
CA ALA A 887 18.26 -0.18 34.66
C ALA A 887 17.89 0.89 35.70
N ALA A 888 17.80 0.53 36.98
CA ALA A 888 17.51 1.46 38.09
C ALA A 888 18.67 2.43 38.36
N SER A 889 19.90 2.02 38.07
CA SER A 889 21.13 2.81 38.21
C SER A 889 21.39 3.74 37.01
N SER A 890 20.59 3.62 35.95
CA SER A 890 20.71 4.41 34.72
C SER A 890 20.15 5.84 34.90
N GLY A 891 20.87 6.71 35.61
CA GLY A 891 20.59 8.14 35.78
C GLY A 891 19.31 8.48 36.55
N ASP A 892 19.42 9.31 37.59
CA ASP A 892 18.34 9.54 38.58
C ASP A 892 17.01 10.05 37.98
N ASN A 893 17.03 10.72 36.82
CA ASN A 893 15.89 11.39 36.18
C ASN A 893 15.28 10.69 34.94
N THR A 894 15.67 9.46 34.60
CA THR A 894 15.08 8.78 33.43
C THR A 894 13.76 8.06 33.78
N THR A 895 12.77 8.11 32.89
CA THR A 895 11.50 7.36 33.04
C THR A 895 11.75 5.86 33.25
N ILE A 896 12.75 5.31 32.57
CA ILE A 896 13.15 3.89 32.67
C ILE A 896 13.73 3.60 34.06
N GLY A 897 14.60 4.46 34.59
CA GLY A 897 15.16 4.30 35.94
C GLY A 897 14.10 4.41 37.03
N ALA A 898 13.18 5.37 36.91
CA ALA A 898 12.03 5.50 37.81
C ALA A 898 11.12 4.26 37.76
N LEU A 899 10.81 3.77 36.55
CA LEU A 899 10.01 2.56 36.36
C LEU A 899 10.70 1.33 36.99
N ALA A 900 11.99 1.14 36.76
CA ALA A 900 12.76 0.03 37.32
C ALA A 900 12.72 0.05 38.86
N ARG A 901 12.89 1.22 39.48
CA ARG A 901 12.79 1.37 40.94
C ARG A 901 11.38 1.05 41.47
N LEU A 902 10.33 1.48 40.77
CA LEU A 902 8.94 1.14 41.14
C LEU A 902 8.68 -0.36 41.06
N VAL A 903 9.10 -1.01 39.97
CA VAL A 903 8.95 -2.47 39.78
C VAL A 903 9.76 -3.25 40.84
N MET A 904 11.01 -2.83 41.10
CA MET A 904 11.82 -3.43 42.17
C MET A 904 11.16 -3.30 43.54
N SER A 905 10.61 -2.12 43.86
CA SER A 905 9.90 -1.87 45.12
C SER A 905 8.64 -2.74 45.24
N TYR A 906 7.91 -2.89 44.14
CA TYR A 906 6.72 -3.75 44.07
C TYR A 906 7.06 -5.23 44.31
N ASN A 907 8.16 -5.71 43.71
CA ASN A 907 8.65 -7.09 43.85
C ASN A 907 9.23 -7.36 45.24
N PHE A 908 9.88 -6.36 45.86
CA PHE A 908 10.45 -6.49 47.20
C PHE A 908 9.38 -6.73 48.27
N LEU A 909 8.19 -6.14 48.09
CA LEU A 909 7.04 -6.32 48.99
C LEU A 909 6.26 -7.63 48.75
N ARG A 910 6.67 -8.46 47.79
CA ARG A 910 5.99 -9.72 47.46
C ARG A 910 6.06 -10.68 48.65
N GLY A 911 4.92 -11.25 49.02
CA GLY A 911 4.81 -12.19 50.16
C GLY A 911 4.73 -11.52 51.54
N ILE A 912 4.70 -10.18 51.59
CA ILE A 912 4.48 -9.41 52.81
C ILE A 912 3.03 -8.88 52.80
N GLU A 913 2.34 -8.88 53.95
CA GLU A 913 0.94 -8.45 54.12
C GLU A 913 0.73 -6.92 53.98
N VAL A 914 1.31 -6.28 52.96
CA VAL A 914 1.25 -4.82 52.70
C VAL A 914 0.63 -4.51 51.34
N TYR A 915 -0.60 -4.97 51.15
CA TYR A 915 -1.31 -4.92 49.86
C TYR A 915 -1.58 -3.49 49.35
N GLU A 916 -1.97 -2.57 50.24
CA GLU A 916 -2.20 -1.14 49.94
C GLU A 916 -0.95 -0.48 49.30
N ALA A 917 0.24 -0.77 49.84
CA ALA A 917 1.49 -0.24 49.32
C ALA A 917 1.79 -0.80 47.92
N ARG A 918 1.60 -2.11 47.70
CA ARG A 918 1.79 -2.74 46.38
C ARG A 918 0.81 -2.18 45.34
N GLN A 919 -0.45 -1.98 45.71
CA GLN A 919 -1.45 -1.37 44.83
C GLN A 919 -1.14 0.09 44.51
N THR A 920 -0.60 0.84 45.49
CA THR A 920 -0.14 2.22 45.27
C THR A 920 1.04 2.28 44.30
N LEU A 921 2.03 1.37 44.45
CA LEU A 921 3.16 1.26 43.53
C LEU A 921 2.70 0.88 42.12
N LYS A 922 1.74 -0.04 42.00
CA LYS A 922 1.16 -0.43 40.69
C LYS A 922 0.44 0.74 40.03
N ARG A 923 -0.36 1.51 40.78
CA ARG A 923 -0.98 2.77 40.29
C ARG A 923 0.07 3.76 39.80
N GLU A 924 1.18 3.91 40.51
CA GLU A 924 2.26 4.81 40.11
C GLU A 924 2.99 4.33 38.85
N ILE A 925 3.12 3.01 38.63
CA ILE A 925 3.64 2.44 37.37
C ILE A 925 2.76 2.84 36.18
N TYR A 926 1.44 2.69 36.32
CA TYR A 926 0.48 3.09 35.28
C TYR A 926 0.53 4.59 35.03
N ARG A 927 0.58 5.40 36.10
CA ARG A 927 0.69 6.86 36.01
C ARG A 927 1.99 7.32 35.34
N LEU A 928 3.12 6.70 35.65
CA LEU A 928 4.42 7.04 35.07
C LEU A 928 4.48 6.75 33.56
N LEU A 929 3.77 5.72 33.11
CA LEU A 929 3.72 5.28 31.72
C LEU A 929 2.53 5.86 30.93
N ASP A 930 1.69 6.67 31.58
CA ASP A 930 0.46 7.24 31.01
C ASP A 930 -0.49 6.15 30.46
N LEU A 931 -0.62 5.05 31.20
CA LEU A 931 -1.46 3.92 30.83
C LEU A 931 -2.89 4.08 31.36
N PRO A 932 -3.93 3.71 30.60
CA PRO A 932 -5.28 3.63 31.11
C PRO A 932 -5.33 2.59 32.23
N MET A 933 -5.76 3.03 33.41
CA MET A 933 -5.95 2.16 34.57
C MET A 933 -7.26 1.38 34.39
N PRO A 934 -7.28 0.05 34.50
CA PRO A 934 -8.54 -0.70 34.49
C PRO A 934 -9.42 -0.31 35.69
N ASP A 935 -10.75 -0.20 35.47
CA ASP A 935 -11.75 0.24 36.47
C ASP A 935 -11.73 -0.57 37.77
N THR A 936 -11.26 -1.81 37.69
CA THR A 936 -10.99 -2.69 38.82
C THR A 936 -9.60 -3.28 38.65
N LEU A 937 -8.71 -2.99 39.59
CA LEU A 937 -7.44 -3.68 39.79
C LEU A 937 -7.68 -5.12 40.30
N HIS A 938 -8.57 -5.89 39.67
CA HIS A 938 -8.75 -7.29 40.00
C HIS A 938 -7.42 -7.98 39.72
N THR A 939 -6.75 -8.38 40.79
CA THR A 939 -5.53 -9.18 40.68
C THR A 939 -6.01 -10.57 40.28
N ARG A 940 -6.10 -10.82 38.97
CA ARG A 940 -6.26 -12.19 38.46
C ARG A 940 -5.15 -13.03 39.06
N VAL A 941 -5.47 -14.25 39.46
CA VAL A 941 -4.44 -15.26 39.71
C VAL A 941 -3.63 -15.34 38.41
N ALA A 942 -2.30 -15.25 38.49
CA ALA A 942 -1.41 -15.04 37.33
C ALA A 942 -1.32 -16.23 36.36
N GLN A 943 -2.31 -17.13 36.38
CA GLN A 943 -2.37 -18.39 35.66
C GLN A 943 -3.75 -18.51 35.02
N GLU A 944 -3.82 -19.16 33.87
CA GLU A 944 -5.08 -19.55 33.23
C GLU A 944 -5.36 -21.02 33.55
N GLU A 945 -6.63 -21.45 33.47
CA GLU A 945 -6.97 -22.85 33.66
C GLU A 945 -6.36 -23.67 32.50
N ASP A 946 -5.43 -24.55 32.82
CA ASP A 946 -4.68 -25.35 31.85
C ASP A 946 -4.44 -26.78 32.39
N ILE A 947 -3.49 -27.50 31.81
CA ILE A 947 -3.16 -28.87 32.27
C ILE A 947 -2.47 -28.92 33.64
N TYR A 948 -1.96 -27.79 34.14
CA TYR A 948 -1.26 -27.64 35.41
C TYR A 948 -2.04 -26.83 36.45
N HIS A 949 -3.05 -26.06 36.06
CA HIS A 949 -3.79 -25.15 36.91
C HIS A 949 -5.31 -25.40 36.81
N GLU A 950 -5.97 -25.67 37.94
CA GLU A 950 -7.43 -25.84 38.00
C GLU A 950 -8.06 -24.79 38.92
N PHE A 951 -9.24 -24.28 38.54
CA PHE A 951 -9.99 -23.31 39.33
C PHE A 951 -11.32 -23.89 39.83
N LYS A 952 -11.63 -23.62 41.10
CA LYS A 952 -12.91 -23.90 41.72
C LYS A 952 -13.37 -22.70 42.51
N THR A 953 -14.65 -22.39 42.42
CA THR A 953 -15.25 -21.28 43.16
C THR A 953 -15.41 -21.60 44.66
N SER A 954 -15.54 -22.87 45.05
CA SER A 954 -15.84 -23.29 46.42
C SER A 954 -15.44 -24.75 46.69
N LEU A 955 -15.18 -25.09 47.96
CA LEU A 955 -15.01 -26.46 48.47
C LEU A 955 -16.37 -27.12 48.80
N ILE A 956 -17.39 -26.33 49.13
CA ILE A 956 -18.68 -26.79 49.65
C ILE A 956 -19.79 -26.74 48.60
N TYR A 957 -19.78 -25.72 47.75
CA TYR A 957 -20.87 -25.45 46.82
C TYR A 957 -20.49 -25.88 45.40
N PRO A 958 -21.23 -26.85 44.80
CA PRO A 958 -20.97 -27.26 43.43
C PRO A 958 -21.44 -26.23 42.39
N PRO A 959 -20.77 -26.14 41.21
CA PRO A 959 -21.18 -25.25 40.13
C PRO A 959 -22.43 -25.79 39.41
N GLU A 960 -23.57 -25.11 39.47
CA GLU A 960 -24.87 -25.67 39.01
C GLU A 960 -25.31 -25.22 37.62
N ARG A 961 -26.10 -26.08 36.95
CA ARG A 961 -26.99 -25.69 35.84
C ARG A 961 -28.47 -25.49 36.23
N ASP A 962 -28.94 -25.91 37.41
CA ASP A 962 -30.39 -25.86 37.74
C ASP A 962 -30.77 -25.74 39.24
N ARG A 963 -29.89 -25.34 40.17
CA ARG A 963 -30.20 -25.47 41.61
C ARG A 963 -29.74 -24.41 42.62
N HIS A 964 -29.56 -23.13 42.26
CA HIS A 964 -29.13 -22.05 43.19
C HIS A 964 -28.83 -22.44 44.67
N MET A 965 -27.55 -22.40 45.06
CA MET A 965 -27.11 -22.19 46.46
C MET A 965 -27.51 -23.28 47.47
N THR A 966 -27.51 -24.57 47.09
CA THR A 966 -27.61 -25.64 48.10
C THR A 966 -26.23 -26.22 48.40
N ALA A 967 -25.81 -26.17 49.66
CA ALA A 967 -24.54 -26.77 50.08
C ALA A 967 -24.58 -28.30 49.86
N ASP A 968 -23.68 -28.82 49.01
CA ASP A 968 -23.45 -30.25 48.85
C ASP A 968 -21.95 -30.56 48.91
N PRO A 969 -21.37 -30.58 50.12
CA PRO A 969 -19.95 -30.86 50.30
C PRO A 969 -19.55 -32.24 49.74
N ARG A 970 -20.47 -33.21 49.66
CA ARG A 970 -20.12 -34.56 49.19
C ARG A 970 -19.85 -34.56 47.70
N LEU A 971 -20.72 -33.90 46.92
CA LEU A 971 -20.57 -33.82 45.48
C LEU A 971 -19.37 -32.95 45.09
N GLN A 972 -19.21 -31.80 45.75
CA GLN A 972 -18.15 -30.86 45.41
C GLN A 972 -16.76 -31.35 45.81
N VAL A 973 -16.61 -31.93 47.02
CA VAL A 973 -15.34 -32.54 47.43
C VAL A 973 -14.98 -33.70 46.51
N ALA A 974 -15.93 -34.52 46.07
CA ALA A 974 -15.64 -35.61 45.13
C ALA A 974 -15.11 -35.11 43.78
N ASP A 975 -15.61 -33.98 43.26
CA ASP A 975 -15.10 -33.37 42.03
C ASP A 975 -13.68 -32.80 42.21
N ILE A 976 -13.45 -32.11 43.34
CA ILE A 976 -12.11 -31.60 43.71
C ILE A 976 -11.10 -32.74 43.83
N MET A 977 -11.49 -33.87 44.43
CA MET A 977 -10.61 -35.04 44.55
C MET A 977 -10.22 -35.63 43.20
N LYS A 978 -11.09 -35.57 42.17
CA LYS A 978 -10.71 -35.98 40.80
C LYS A 978 -9.64 -35.09 40.20
N GLY A 979 -9.73 -33.78 40.43
CA GLY A 979 -8.71 -32.82 40.01
C GLY A 979 -7.35 -33.07 40.67
N ILE A 980 -7.36 -33.36 41.97
CA ILE A 980 -6.15 -33.71 42.74
C ILE A 980 -5.57 -35.05 42.27
N ASP A 981 -6.40 -36.09 42.08
CA ASP A 981 -5.96 -37.40 41.57
C ASP A 981 -5.27 -37.29 40.20
N ALA A 982 -5.87 -36.51 39.30
CA ALA A 982 -5.32 -36.25 37.97
C ALA A 982 -3.94 -35.58 38.03
N MET A 983 -3.73 -34.64 38.96
CA MET A 983 -2.44 -33.97 39.17
C MET A 983 -1.40 -34.89 39.82
N LEU A 984 -1.78 -35.69 40.83
CA LEU A 984 -0.91 -36.67 41.49
C LEU A 984 -0.37 -37.73 40.51
N ASN A 985 -1.21 -38.15 39.55
CA ASN A 985 -0.89 -39.19 38.57
C ASN A 985 -0.16 -38.69 37.31
N GLN A 986 0.07 -37.38 37.18
CA GLN A 986 0.84 -36.79 36.08
C GLN A 986 2.05 -35.98 36.57
N LYS A 987 2.21 -34.74 36.10
CA LYS A 987 3.34 -33.83 36.36
C LYS A 987 3.09 -32.87 37.53
N GLY A 988 2.08 -33.12 38.36
CA GLY A 988 1.65 -32.21 39.41
C GLY A 988 0.88 -31.02 38.85
N GLY A 989 0.57 -30.06 39.73
CA GLY A 989 -0.18 -28.86 39.38
C GLY A 989 -0.61 -28.07 40.61
N THR A 990 -1.40 -27.03 40.38
CA THR A 990 -1.96 -26.17 41.41
C THR A 990 -3.47 -26.06 41.25
N LEU A 991 -4.22 -26.29 42.32
CA LEU A 991 -5.66 -26.10 42.36
C LEU A 991 -5.99 -24.86 43.20
N PHE A 992 -6.71 -23.89 42.64
CA PHE A 992 -7.18 -22.72 43.38
C PHE A 992 -8.66 -22.85 43.73
N ILE A 993 -9.00 -22.70 45.01
CA ILE A 993 -10.37 -22.70 45.52
C ILE A 993 -10.72 -21.30 46.03
N GLY A 994 -11.88 -20.77 45.62
CA GLY A 994 -12.26 -19.38 45.81
C GLY A 994 -11.99 -18.52 44.58
N VAL A 995 -11.84 -19.13 43.40
CA VAL A 995 -11.54 -18.47 42.12
C VAL A 995 -12.52 -18.97 41.05
N ASN A 996 -13.07 -18.07 40.24
CA ASN A 996 -13.94 -18.46 39.12
C ASN A 996 -13.13 -18.97 37.92
N ASN A 997 -13.82 -19.54 36.93
CA ASN A 997 -13.19 -20.09 35.72
C ASN A 997 -12.42 -19.03 34.88
N ASN A 998 -12.62 -17.74 35.15
CA ASN A 998 -11.92 -16.63 34.50
C ASN A 998 -10.69 -16.14 35.30
N GLY A 999 -10.28 -16.88 36.34
CA GLY A 999 -9.13 -16.55 37.19
C GLY A 999 -9.38 -15.39 38.17
N GLN A 1000 -10.63 -14.98 38.39
CA GLN A 1000 -10.98 -13.91 39.33
C GLN A 1000 -11.27 -14.47 40.73
N PRO A 1001 -10.70 -13.90 41.80
CA PRO A 1001 -11.04 -14.28 43.17
C PRO A 1001 -12.53 -13.99 43.46
N VAL A 1002 -13.28 -15.03 43.81
CA VAL A 1002 -14.65 -14.93 44.32
C VAL A 1002 -14.71 -15.08 45.84
N GLY A 1003 -13.65 -15.65 46.43
CA GLY A 1003 -13.47 -15.79 47.86
C GLY A 1003 -14.10 -17.04 48.47
N LEU A 1004 -13.65 -17.35 49.69
CA LEU A 1004 -14.09 -18.49 50.50
C LEU A 1004 -15.02 -18.10 51.66
N HIS A 1005 -15.56 -16.88 51.63
CA HIS A 1005 -16.42 -16.39 52.71
C HIS A 1005 -17.64 -17.31 52.95
N SER A 1006 -18.35 -17.68 51.88
CA SER A 1006 -19.48 -18.63 51.96
C SER A 1006 -19.10 -19.99 52.54
N ASP A 1007 -17.88 -20.45 52.25
CA ASP A 1007 -17.33 -21.70 52.75
C ASP A 1007 -17.02 -21.59 54.25
N PHE A 1008 -16.45 -20.47 54.68
CA PHE A 1008 -16.13 -20.19 56.08
C PHE A 1008 -17.38 -20.06 56.95
N VAL A 1009 -18.41 -19.35 56.47
CA VAL A 1009 -19.71 -19.26 57.15
C VAL A 1009 -20.31 -20.66 57.34
N TYR A 1010 -20.28 -21.50 56.31
CA TYR A 1010 -20.77 -22.87 56.40
C TYR A 1010 -19.98 -23.71 57.41
N LEU A 1011 -18.64 -23.64 57.38
CA LEU A 1011 -17.76 -24.34 58.33
C LEU A 1011 -17.93 -23.85 59.77
N ASN A 1012 -18.37 -22.61 59.95
CA ASN A 1012 -18.70 -22.04 61.25
C ASN A 1012 -20.16 -22.26 61.68
N GLY A 1013 -20.88 -23.21 61.06
CA GLY A 1013 -22.24 -23.54 61.46
C GLY A 1013 -23.29 -22.50 61.04
N GLY A 1014 -23.00 -21.71 59.99
CA GLY A 1014 -23.89 -20.68 59.45
C GLY A 1014 -23.75 -19.31 60.12
N ILE A 1015 -22.77 -19.14 61.03
CA ILE A 1015 -22.52 -17.89 61.73
C ILE A 1015 -21.43 -17.10 60.99
N ASP A 1016 -21.74 -15.86 60.64
CA ASP A 1016 -20.89 -14.96 59.86
C ASP A 1016 -19.71 -14.36 60.66
N ASP A 1017 -19.81 -14.38 61.98
CA ASP A 1017 -18.71 -14.02 62.87
C ASP A 1017 -17.85 -15.24 63.18
N TYR A 1018 -16.68 -15.33 62.54
CA TYR A 1018 -15.77 -16.44 62.67
C TYR A 1018 -14.32 -15.99 62.86
N ASP A 1019 -13.58 -16.74 63.69
CA ASP A 1019 -12.14 -16.63 63.75
C ASP A 1019 -11.51 -17.22 62.48
N ILE A 1020 -10.68 -16.41 61.80
CA ILE A 1020 -10.13 -16.78 60.50
C ILE A 1020 -9.21 -18.01 60.57
N GLN A 1021 -8.52 -18.21 61.69
CA GLN A 1021 -7.61 -19.34 61.87
C GLN A 1021 -8.41 -20.63 62.10
N ASP A 1022 -9.46 -20.56 62.93
CA ASP A 1022 -10.36 -21.68 63.19
C ASP A 1022 -11.05 -22.18 61.90
N VAL A 1023 -11.60 -21.29 61.07
CA VAL A 1023 -12.26 -21.71 59.81
C VAL A 1023 -11.26 -22.24 58.77
N LYS A 1024 -10.03 -21.73 58.73
CA LYS A 1024 -8.96 -22.28 57.88
C LYS A 1024 -8.57 -23.70 58.32
N ASP A 1025 -8.50 -23.95 59.63
CA ASP A 1025 -8.19 -25.28 60.16
C ASP A 1025 -9.35 -26.26 59.93
N LYS A 1026 -10.61 -25.81 60.07
CA LYS A 1026 -11.79 -26.59 59.67
C LYS A 1026 -11.82 -26.89 58.17
N PHE A 1027 -11.42 -25.94 57.33
CA PHE A 1027 -11.32 -26.14 55.87
C PHE A 1027 -10.26 -27.19 55.53
N ARG A 1028 -9.06 -27.10 56.13
CA ARG A 1028 -7.99 -28.10 55.98
C ARG A 1028 -8.44 -29.49 56.44
N LEU A 1029 -9.15 -29.56 57.57
CA LEU A 1029 -9.69 -30.81 58.09
C LEU A 1029 -10.72 -31.43 57.12
N MET A 1030 -11.58 -30.61 56.51
CA MET A 1030 -12.53 -31.10 55.49
C MET A 1030 -11.79 -31.63 54.25
N LEU A 1031 -10.75 -30.93 53.80
CA LEU A 1031 -9.92 -31.39 52.69
C LEU A 1031 -9.20 -32.71 53.03
N ASP A 1032 -8.56 -32.83 54.20
CA ASP A 1032 -7.90 -34.07 54.66
C ASP A 1032 -8.89 -35.23 54.78
N ASN A 1033 -10.08 -35.00 55.34
CA ASN A 1033 -11.12 -36.02 55.40
C ASN A 1033 -11.58 -36.47 54.01
N GLY A 1034 -11.68 -35.54 53.05
CA GLY A 1034 -11.94 -35.84 51.64
C GLY A 1034 -10.84 -36.72 51.04
N MET A 1035 -9.58 -36.36 51.25
CA MET A 1035 -8.42 -37.14 50.80
C MET A 1035 -8.46 -38.57 51.37
N ARG A 1036 -8.64 -38.72 52.69
CA ARG A 1036 -8.70 -40.04 53.35
C ARG A 1036 -9.87 -40.89 52.84
N ARG A 1037 -11.00 -40.26 52.52
CA ARG A 1037 -12.19 -40.94 52.02
C ARG A 1037 -12.02 -41.42 50.57
N HIS A 1038 -11.38 -40.63 49.72
CA HIS A 1038 -11.28 -40.90 48.28
C HIS A 1038 -10.00 -41.60 47.86
N PHE A 1039 -8.92 -41.52 48.65
CA PHE A 1039 -7.64 -42.18 48.39
C PHE A 1039 -7.23 -43.21 49.46
N GLY A 1040 -7.78 -43.12 50.67
CA GLY A 1040 -7.32 -43.88 51.83
C GLY A 1040 -6.24 -43.15 52.64
N ALA A 1041 -5.85 -43.72 53.78
CA ALA A 1041 -4.87 -43.07 54.69
C ALA A 1041 -3.43 -43.09 54.15
N ALA A 1042 -3.07 -44.12 53.38
CA ALA A 1042 -1.77 -44.27 52.73
C ALA A 1042 -1.91 -45.10 51.43
N PRO A 1043 -2.50 -44.53 50.36
CA PRO A 1043 -2.64 -45.23 49.08
C PRO A 1043 -1.27 -45.70 48.58
N GLU A 1044 -1.17 -46.99 48.26
CA GLU A 1044 0.07 -47.61 47.75
C GLU A 1044 1.31 -47.33 48.65
N GLY A 1045 1.09 -47.15 49.97
CA GLY A 1045 2.13 -46.89 50.95
C GLY A 1045 2.62 -45.43 51.03
N VAL A 1046 1.98 -44.50 50.32
CA VAL A 1046 2.36 -43.08 50.28
C VAL A 1046 1.42 -42.22 51.10
N VAL A 1047 1.96 -41.39 51.99
CA VAL A 1047 1.21 -40.37 52.73
C VAL A 1047 1.06 -39.14 51.82
N LEU A 1048 -0.16 -38.87 51.34
CA LEU A 1048 -0.41 -37.79 50.38
C LEU A 1048 -0.44 -36.40 51.03
N TYR A 1049 -1.00 -36.29 52.24
CA TYR A 1049 -1.09 -35.04 52.99
C TYR A 1049 -0.19 -35.10 54.23
N PRO A 1050 0.68 -34.11 54.48
CA PRO A 1050 0.90 -32.89 53.70
C PRO A 1050 2.00 -33.03 52.62
N ASP A 1051 2.57 -34.22 52.39
CA ASP A 1051 3.82 -34.35 51.63
C ASP A 1051 3.68 -34.02 50.13
N TYR A 1052 2.56 -34.39 49.53
CA TYR A 1052 2.28 -34.23 48.10
C TYR A 1052 1.12 -33.27 47.80
N VAL A 1053 0.25 -33.00 48.77
CA VAL A 1053 -0.87 -32.06 48.64
C VAL A 1053 -0.78 -31.03 49.76
N LYS A 1054 -0.49 -29.77 49.41
CA LYS A 1054 -0.26 -28.68 50.38
C LYS A 1054 -1.21 -27.51 50.17
N PRO A 1055 -2.20 -27.30 51.05
CA PRO A 1055 -3.07 -26.14 51.02
C PRO A 1055 -2.44 -24.94 51.73
N GLU A 1056 -2.32 -23.83 51.01
CA GLU A 1056 -1.93 -22.50 51.48
C GLU A 1056 -3.10 -21.53 51.28
N PHE A 1057 -3.28 -20.58 52.20
CA PHE A 1057 -4.34 -19.58 52.09
C PHE A 1057 -3.75 -18.23 51.74
N ASP A 1058 -4.18 -17.70 50.60
CA ASP A 1058 -3.79 -16.39 50.09
C ASP A 1058 -4.96 -15.41 50.26
N PHE A 1059 -4.67 -14.16 50.62
CA PHE A 1059 -5.65 -13.08 50.63
C PHE A 1059 -5.45 -12.23 49.38
N ILE A 1060 -6.36 -12.34 48.41
CA ILE A 1060 -6.27 -11.73 47.08
C ILE A 1060 -7.51 -10.87 46.86
N ASP A 1061 -7.30 -9.57 46.62
CA ASP A 1061 -8.37 -8.62 46.30
C ASP A 1061 -9.51 -8.56 47.34
N GLY A 1062 -9.15 -8.57 48.63
CA GLY A 1062 -10.11 -8.54 49.73
C GLY A 1062 -10.81 -9.88 50.00
N GLN A 1063 -10.44 -10.94 49.27
CA GLN A 1063 -11.04 -12.26 49.36
C GLN A 1063 -10.01 -13.32 49.77
N TRP A 1064 -10.40 -14.25 50.65
CA TRP A 1064 -9.57 -15.42 50.97
C TRP A 1064 -9.70 -16.48 49.87
N VAL A 1065 -8.57 -16.96 49.36
CA VAL A 1065 -8.42 -18.02 48.36
C VAL A 1065 -7.54 -19.12 48.94
N CYS A 1066 -7.81 -20.38 48.63
CA CYS A 1066 -6.99 -21.52 49.01
C CYS A 1066 -6.26 -22.05 47.78
N ARG A 1067 -4.94 -21.99 47.80
CA ARG A 1067 -4.05 -22.58 46.79
C ARG A 1067 -3.59 -23.95 47.27
N ILE A 1068 -3.84 -24.99 46.48
CA ILE A 1068 -3.44 -26.35 46.79
C ILE A 1068 -2.34 -26.76 45.81
N ASP A 1069 -1.11 -26.80 46.29
CA ASP A 1069 0.04 -27.25 45.51
C ASP A 1069 0.10 -28.78 45.54
N VAL A 1070 -0.03 -29.40 44.37
CA VAL A 1070 -0.03 -30.86 44.18
C VAL A 1070 1.24 -31.30 43.47
N ARG A 1071 2.06 -32.07 44.16
CA ARG A 1071 3.28 -32.67 43.60
C ARG A 1071 2.98 -34.03 42.97
N PRO A 1072 3.69 -34.42 41.89
CA PRO A 1072 3.58 -35.77 41.35
C PRO A 1072 3.84 -36.82 42.44
N ALA A 1073 2.94 -37.79 42.58
CA ALA A 1073 3.18 -38.94 43.44
C ALA A 1073 4.20 -39.89 42.80
N PRO A 1074 5.09 -40.54 43.59
CA PRO A 1074 6.09 -41.47 43.08
C PRO A 1074 5.49 -42.78 42.55
N VAL A 1075 4.23 -43.06 42.91
CA VAL A 1075 3.46 -44.23 42.48
C VAL A 1075 2.11 -43.76 41.96
N ILE A 1076 1.45 -44.58 41.15
CA ILE A 1076 0.08 -44.29 40.71
C ILE A 1076 -0.85 -44.39 41.90
N ILE A 1077 -1.62 -43.34 42.11
CA ILE A 1077 -2.62 -43.22 43.17
C ILE A 1077 -3.97 -43.56 42.54
N PRO A 1078 -4.60 -44.68 42.91
CA PRO A 1078 -6.00 -44.92 42.58
C PRO A 1078 -6.92 -44.27 43.62
N MET A 1079 -8.11 -43.89 43.18
CA MET A 1079 -9.22 -43.67 44.10
C MET A 1079 -9.64 -44.97 44.79
N THR A 1080 -10.38 -44.87 45.89
CA THR A 1080 -10.86 -46.03 46.67
C THR A 1080 -11.78 -46.98 45.89
N ASP A 1081 -12.39 -46.52 44.79
CA ASP A 1081 -13.19 -47.35 43.87
C ASP A 1081 -12.35 -48.02 42.76
N GLY A 1082 -11.03 -47.81 42.76
CA GLY A 1082 -10.09 -48.36 41.80
C GLY A 1082 -9.93 -47.55 40.51
N THR A 1083 -10.63 -46.43 40.35
CA THR A 1083 -10.42 -45.52 39.21
C THR A 1083 -9.17 -44.68 39.37
N VAL A 1084 -8.53 -44.33 38.26
CA VAL A 1084 -7.33 -43.48 38.19
C VAL A 1084 -7.64 -42.37 37.20
N TYR A 1085 -7.50 -41.12 37.60
CA TYR A 1085 -7.70 -39.96 36.74
C TYR A 1085 -6.37 -39.39 36.26
N VAL A 1086 -6.37 -38.80 35.07
CA VAL A 1086 -5.27 -38.03 34.48
C VAL A 1086 -5.82 -36.79 33.76
N ARG A 1087 -5.05 -35.71 33.57
CA ARG A 1087 -5.53 -34.54 32.83
C ARG A 1087 -5.64 -34.84 31.33
N GLY A 1088 -6.81 -34.57 30.76
CA GLY A 1088 -7.06 -34.55 29.32
C GLY A 1088 -6.64 -33.21 28.67
N ILE A 1089 -6.73 -33.14 27.34
CA ILE A 1089 -6.33 -31.95 26.54
C ILE A 1089 -7.12 -30.69 26.93
N ASN A 1090 -8.34 -30.86 27.45
CA ASN A 1090 -9.22 -29.79 27.88
C ASN A 1090 -9.04 -29.39 29.37
N GLY A 1091 -7.94 -29.79 30.00
CA GLY A 1091 -7.64 -29.48 31.40
C GLY A 1091 -8.44 -30.28 32.44
N LYS A 1092 -9.47 -31.05 32.07
CA LYS A 1092 -10.29 -31.85 33.01
C LYS A 1092 -9.69 -33.23 33.32
N GLY A 1093 -10.01 -33.77 34.50
CA GLY A 1093 -9.64 -35.14 34.88
C GLY A 1093 -10.45 -36.19 34.10
N GLU A 1094 -9.78 -37.01 33.31
CA GLU A 1094 -10.34 -38.12 32.55
C GLU A 1094 -9.95 -39.46 33.19
N PRO A 1095 -10.89 -40.42 33.34
CA PRO A 1095 -10.59 -41.72 33.92
C PRO A 1095 -9.84 -42.61 32.93
N LEU A 1096 -8.81 -43.32 33.41
CA LEU A 1096 -8.04 -44.28 32.63
C LEU A 1096 -8.71 -45.66 32.57
N THR A 1097 -8.56 -46.33 31.43
CA THR A 1097 -8.92 -47.74 31.26
C THR A 1097 -7.90 -48.66 31.93
N SER A 1098 -8.28 -49.89 32.26
CA SER A 1098 -7.36 -50.87 32.87
C SER A 1098 -6.11 -51.17 32.04
N LYS A 1099 -6.16 -50.96 30.72
CA LYS A 1099 -5.01 -51.10 29.81
C LYS A 1099 -4.07 -49.91 29.93
N GLU A 1100 -4.60 -48.69 30.02
CA GLU A 1100 -3.83 -47.47 30.17
C GLU A 1100 -3.20 -47.36 31.57
N ILE A 1101 -3.91 -47.79 32.61
CA ILE A 1101 -3.33 -47.86 33.97
C ILE A 1101 -2.10 -48.79 33.98
N LYS A 1102 -2.16 -49.95 33.30
CA LYS A 1102 -1.00 -50.85 33.18
C LYS A 1102 0.16 -50.22 32.40
N ALA A 1103 -0.14 -49.48 31.34
CA ALA A 1103 0.88 -48.77 30.56
C ALA A 1103 1.54 -47.65 31.37
N LEU A 1104 0.75 -46.88 32.13
CA LEU A 1104 1.23 -45.82 33.01
C LEU A 1104 2.06 -46.38 34.17
N LYS A 1105 1.66 -47.54 34.75
CA LYS A 1105 2.43 -48.24 35.79
C LYS A 1105 3.78 -48.77 35.28
N ALA A 1106 3.93 -49.01 33.98
CA ALA A 1106 5.18 -49.45 33.37
C ALA A 1106 6.10 -48.29 32.94
N ALA A 1107 5.54 -47.07 32.84
CA ALA A 1107 6.26 -45.86 32.45
C ALA A 1107 6.80 -45.05 33.64
N ARG A 1108 6.22 -45.24 34.83
CA ARG A 1108 6.76 -44.81 36.13
C ARG A 1108 7.66 -45.89 36.70
#